data_AF-A0A842ITZ7-F1
#
_entry.id   AF-A0A842ITZ7-F1
#
_cell.length_a   1.000
_cell.length_b   1.000
_cell.length_c   1.000
_cell.angle_alpha   90.00
_cell.angle_beta   90.00
_cell.angle_gamma   90.00
#
_symmetry.space_group_name_H-M   'P 1'
#
loop_
_entity.id
_entity.type
_entity.pdbx_description
1 polymer ?
#
loop_
_entity_poly.entity_id
_entity_poly.type
_entity_poly.pdbx_seq_one_letter_code
_entity_poly.pdbx_strand_id
1 'polypeptide(L)'
;MKILDRYILITFLRTFFSVFIIFMFIFVLQGVWLYIAELAGKDLDVSVTAKFILYYMPKLIPLVVPLTILLSSIMVFGNFAENYEFAAMKSTGISLQRAMRSLSVFIVGLGIACFFFANNVIPWGEYNFYNLRRNIAKVKPALAIAEGQFNEIGDINIKVEKKTGDRGQFLESVVIHDKNTSKNGNYKVIVSEKGELKSSINSNVLQLELINGNYYEEIVNKDRQKNVNRPHAKSYFDSYIINVDLEILNNEDLDEKNYKGRHSMLNIDQLTYTIDSLEDRRKEDHKVLSKTLFNRTTYNALNSNFEPIKKDTLYTGEILDLFDTSKKVQILNLASNSASSTNQIIDSNKKNFESKAIWLNKHIIALHDKFVLAFACIILFFVGAPLGALIRKGGIGLPMVIAIVLFLTYHFFGIFAKNSAEKGTFSPIIGSWLSTAVMLPLSVYLTSRATNDKGAFEIETILNPLKKLFRIKSKALEESNLELEKNSEAFKTLQEYDNDKLINVIKNYRDFDYTVEYKNSAISILSLRGVTKQELKLAGNLTDQNYIETIRLKNEYEEDSKLALILYVIALIFMIPGRILENNKFPTEGNVLFIIGIVIFVIFIMALIKSFARHSDLYKHLGENKSMNAVLFLLLGLPLYFVFYFIQKIQITKLLKSNTK
;
A
#
# COMPACT_ATOMS: atom_id res chain seq x y z
N MET A 1 22.33 35.08 0.49
CA MET A 1 22.46 33.78 -0.21
C MET A 1 23.58 33.86 -1.22
N LYS A 2 24.38 32.80 -1.41
CA LYS A 2 25.34 32.75 -2.52
C LYS A 2 24.59 32.66 -3.86
N ILE A 3 25.24 33.05 -4.96
CA ILE A 3 24.61 33.11 -6.30
C ILE A 3 24.05 31.74 -6.71
N LEU A 4 24.83 30.67 -6.51
CA LEU A 4 24.42 29.30 -6.81
C LEU A 4 23.20 28.88 -5.98
N ASP A 5 23.21 29.14 -4.67
CA ASP A 5 22.10 28.82 -3.77
C ASP A 5 20.79 29.50 -4.22
N ARG A 6 20.90 30.75 -4.71
CA ARG A 6 19.78 31.54 -5.24
C ARG A 6 19.28 30.98 -6.57
N TYR A 7 20.19 30.62 -7.46
CA TYR A 7 19.86 30.04 -8.76
C TYR A 7 19.07 28.74 -8.58
N ILE A 8 19.59 27.79 -7.79
CA ILE A 8 18.93 26.50 -7.51
C ILE A 8 17.55 26.73 -6.87
N LEU A 9 17.44 27.64 -5.89
CA LEU A 9 16.17 27.92 -5.22
C LEU A 9 15.12 28.54 -6.17
N ILE A 10 15.51 29.51 -7.00
CA ILE A 10 14.58 30.15 -7.95
C ILE A 10 14.11 29.14 -9.00
N THR A 11 15.02 28.32 -9.54
CA THR A 11 14.68 27.28 -10.49
C THR A 11 13.71 26.27 -9.88
N PHE A 12 13.95 25.87 -8.62
CA PHE A 12 13.04 24.99 -7.90
C PHE A 12 11.67 25.61 -7.65
N LEU A 13 11.61 26.85 -7.16
CA LEU A 13 10.33 27.53 -6.88
C LEU A 13 9.49 27.70 -8.15
N ARG A 14 10.11 28.07 -9.29
CA ARG A 14 9.40 28.16 -10.57
C ARG A 14 8.78 26.82 -10.95
N THR A 15 9.57 25.75 -10.93
CA THR A 15 9.08 24.40 -11.24
C THR A 15 8.02 23.95 -10.24
N PHE A 16 8.23 24.18 -8.95
CA PHE A 16 7.32 23.82 -7.87
C PHE A 16 5.94 24.46 -8.05
N PHE A 17 5.86 25.77 -8.24
CA PHE A 17 4.57 26.44 -8.40
C PHE A 17 3.87 26.05 -9.71
N SER A 18 4.61 25.89 -10.81
CA SER A 18 4.03 25.40 -12.06
C SER A 18 3.43 24.00 -11.91
N VAL A 19 4.17 23.06 -11.34
CA VAL A 19 3.71 21.68 -11.10
C VAL A 19 2.57 21.66 -10.07
N PHE A 20 2.66 22.45 -9.01
CA PHE A 20 1.63 22.56 -7.98
C PHE A 20 0.29 23.01 -8.57
N ILE A 21 0.28 24.07 -9.39
CA ILE A 21 -0.94 24.59 -10.00
C ILE A 21 -1.56 23.54 -10.92
N ILE A 22 -0.76 22.85 -11.74
CA ILE A 22 -1.24 21.80 -12.64
C ILE A 22 -1.87 20.65 -11.84
N PHE A 23 -1.17 20.12 -10.84
CA PHE A 23 -1.72 19.03 -10.03
C PHE A 23 -2.92 19.47 -9.21
N MET A 24 -2.89 20.66 -8.60
CA MET A 24 -4.02 21.18 -7.87
C MET A 24 -5.26 21.30 -8.77
N PHE A 25 -5.09 21.77 -10.01
CA PHE A 25 -6.17 21.83 -10.99
C PHE A 25 -6.71 20.44 -11.33
N ILE A 26 -5.83 19.47 -11.63
CA ILE A 26 -6.23 18.08 -11.93
C ILE A 26 -7.02 17.47 -10.77
N PHE A 27 -6.54 17.60 -9.54
CA PHE A 27 -7.21 17.04 -8.36
C PHE A 27 -8.50 17.78 -8.01
N VAL A 28 -8.59 19.09 -8.27
CA VAL A 28 -9.84 19.83 -8.15
C VAL A 28 -10.87 19.33 -9.18
N LEU A 29 -10.47 19.14 -10.45
CA LEU A 29 -11.37 18.57 -11.47
C LEU A 29 -11.84 17.16 -11.09
N GLN A 30 -10.94 16.32 -10.60
CA GLN A 30 -11.30 15.01 -10.06
C GLN A 30 -12.30 15.13 -8.90
N GLY A 31 -12.10 16.09 -8.00
CA GLY A 31 -13.03 16.38 -6.90
C GLY A 31 -14.40 16.84 -7.38
N VAL A 32 -14.47 17.73 -8.36
CA VAL A 32 -15.73 18.16 -8.99
C VAL A 32 -16.45 16.99 -9.63
N TRP A 33 -15.71 16.08 -10.29
CA TRP A 33 -16.28 14.86 -10.85
C TRP A 33 -16.85 13.93 -9.78
N LEU A 34 -16.11 13.73 -8.67
CA LEU A 34 -16.56 12.90 -7.54
C LEU A 34 -17.88 13.41 -6.96
N TYR A 35 -18.07 14.72 -6.90
CA TYR A 35 -19.28 15.35 -6.37
C TYR A 35 -20.22 15.89 -7.47
N ILE A 36 -20.14 15.38 -8.69
CA ILE A 36 -20.94 15.89 -9.81
C ILE A 36 -22.44 15.75 -9.54
N ALA A 37 -22.86 14.66 -8.88
CA ALA A 37 -24.26 14.45 -8.50
C ALA A 37 -24.75 15.46 -7.44
N GLU A 38 -23.84 16.10 -6.71
CA GLU A 38 -24.16 17.17 -5.75
C GLU A 38 -24.18 18.56 -6.39
N LEU A 39 -23.62 18.71 -7.60
CA LEU A 39 -23.46 19.99 -8.27
C LEU A 39 -24.31 20.14 -9.54
N ALA A 40 -24.42 19.08 -10.34
CA ALA A 40 -25.10 19.07 -11.63
C ALA A 40 -26.62 18.87 -11.49
N GLY A 41 -27.40 19.57 -12.31
CA GLY A 41 -28.87 19.50 -12.31
C GLY A 41 -29.53 20.19 -11.11
N LYS A 42 -28.78 21.01 -10.37
CA LYS A 42 -29.17 21.53 -9.05
C LYS A 42 -29.39 23.04 -8.93
N ASP A 43 -29.42 23.75 -10.06
CA ASP A 43 -29.53 25.23 -10.15
C ASP A 43 -28.71 25.95 -9.05
N LEU A 44 -27.47 25.49 -8.84
CA LEU A 44 -26.59 26.09 -7.85
C LEU A 44 -26.06 27.41 -8.40
N ASP A 45 -26.15 28.46 -7.59
CA ASP A 45 -25.52 29.73 -7.89
C ASP A 45 -24.00 29.52 -8.05
N VAL A 46 -23.39 30.21 -9.01
CA VAL A 46 -21.96 30.11 -9.33
C VAL A 46 -21.11 30.40 -8.08
N SER A 47 -21.58 31.31 -7.21
CA SER A 47 -20.94 31.61 -5.92
C SER A 47 -20.86 30.38 -5.00
N VAL A 48 -21.90 29.55 -4.96
CA VAL A 48 -21.95 28.33 -4.14
C VAL A 48 -20.96 27.30 -4.67
N THR A 49 -20.91 27.10 -5.99
CA THR A 49 -19.95 26.20 -6.64
C THR A 49 -18.50 26.65 -6.41
N ALA A 50 -18.23 27.96 -6.47
CA ALA A 50 -16.90 28.49 -6.16
C ALA A 50 -16.49 28.26 -4.70
N LYS A 51 -17.40 28.48 -3.73
CA LYS A 51 -17.17 28.17 -2.31
C LYS A 51 -16.95 26.67 -2.08
N PHE A 52 -17.68 25.82 -2.79
CA PHE A 52 -17.53 24.37 -2.73
C PHE A 52 -16.11 23.95 -3.11
N ILE A 53 -15.61 24.43 -4.26
CA ILE A 53 -14.25 24.16 -4.70
C ILE A 53 -13.24 24.71 -3.69
N LEU A 54 -13.40 25.96 -3.25
CA LEU A 54 -12.47 26.61 -2.33
C LEU A 54 -12.35 25.87 -0.98
N TYR A 55 -13.46 25.38 -0.42
CA TYR A 55 -13.44 24.62 0.83
C TYR A 55 -12.93 23.19 0.65
N TYR A 56 -13.05 22.62 -0.55
CA TYR A 56 -12.48 21.31 -0.88
C TYR A 56 -10.95 21.35 -1.07
N MET A 57 -10.41 22.46 -1.58
CA MET A 57 -8.97 22.60 -1.89
C MET A 57 -8.03 22.23 -0.72
N PRO A 58 -8.23 22.69 0.54
CA PRO A 58 -7.37 22.31 1.65
C PRO A 58 -7.22 20.79 1.84
N LYS A 59 -8.28 20.01 1.57
CA LYS A 59 -8.28 18.55 1.69
C LYS A 59 -7.31 17.87 0.71
N LEU A 60 -6.99 18.52 -0.40
CA LEU A 60 -6.10 17.98 -1.44
C LEU A 60 -4.61 18.18 -1.12
N ILE A 61 -4.27 19.12 -0.24
CA ILE A 61 -2.89 19.49 0.09
C ILE A 61 -2.02 18.30 0.55
N PRO A 62 -2.50 17.39 1.43
CA PRO A 62 -1.71 16.24 1.87
C PRO A 62 -1.30 15.29 0.73
N LEU A 63 -2.00 15.34 -0.40
CA LEU A 63 -1.71 14.55 -1.59
C LEU A 63 -0.85 15.32 -2.59
N VAL A 64 -1.24 16.57 -2.88
CA VAL A 64 -0.63 17.39 -3.94
C VAL A 64 0.78 17.84 -3.57
N VAL A 65 0.99 18.36 -2.36
CA VAL A 65 2.28 18.97 -1.99
C VAL A 65 3.43 17.95 -2.01
N PRO A 66 3.33 16.76 -1.38
CA PRO A 66 4.42 15.79 -1.38
C PRO A 66 4.74 15.30 -2.81
N LEU A 67 3.73 15.13 -3.66
CA LEU A 67 3.89 14.79 -5.08
C LEU A 67 4.63 15.90 -5.85
N THR A 68 4.21 17.16 -5.67
CA THR A 68 4.86 18.31 -6.30
C THR A 68 6.32 18.43 -5.87
N ILE A 69 6.63 18.25 -4.59
CA ILE A 69 8.01 18.29 -4.09
C ILE A 69 8.85 17.20 -4.76
N LEU A 70 8.35 15.97 -4.80
CA LEU A 70 9.05 14.84 -5.41
C LEU A 70 9.35 15.13 -6.89
N LEU A 71 8.32 15.47 -7.67
CA LEU A 71 8.47 15.70 -9.11
C LEU A 71 9.37 16.90 -9.40
N SER A 72 9.15 18.03 -8.70
CA SER A 72 9.95 19.25 -8.92
C SER A 72 11.41 19.02 -8.57
N SER A 73 11.70 18.26 -7.51
CA SER A 73 13.08 17.91 -7.12
C SER A 73 13.75 17.06 -8.19
N ILE A 74 13.07 16.01 -8.67
CA ILE A 74 13.62 15.15 -9.72
C ILE A 74 13.86 15.96 -11.00
N MET A 75 12.90 16.79 -11.43
CA MET A 75 13.03 17.60 -12.64
C MET A 75 14.18 18.62 -12.56
N VAL A 76 14.32 19.33 -11.43
CA VAL A 76 15.35 20.36 -11.29
C VAL A 76 16.75 19.75 -11.25
N PHE A 77 16.96 18.73 -10.42
CA PHE A 77 18.27 18.07 -10.34
C PHE A 77 18.57 17.20 -11.56
N GLY A 78 17.55 16.65 -12.21
CA GLY A 78 17.67 15.97 -13.50
C GLY A 78 18.09 16.91 -14.62
N ASN A 79 17.47 18.09 -14.73
CA ASN A 79 17.86 19.10 -15.72
C ASN A 79 19.29 19.60 -15.47
N PHE A 80 19.70 19.81 -14.22
CA PHE A 80 21.10 20.16 -13.93
C PHE A 80 22.08 19.05 -14.33
N ALA A 81 21.68 17.78 -14.20
CA ALA A 81 22.50 16.65 -14.63
C ALA A 81 22.56 16.51 -16.16
N GLU A 82 21.44 16.71 -16.85
CA GLU A 82 21.31 16.61 -18.32
C GLU A 82 22.05 17.75 -19.03
N ASN A 83 21.95 18.99 -18.52
CA ASN A 83 22.63 20.17 -19.07
C ASN A 83 24.11 20.28 -18.63
N TYR A 84 24.68 19.25 -18.00
CA TYR A 84 26.05 19.24 -17.46
C TYR A 84 26.35 20.37 -16.44
N GLU A 85 25.36 21.12 -15.96
CA GLU A 85 25.53 22.13 -14.92
C GLU A 85 26.01 21.49 -13.61
N PHE A 86 25.46 20.33 -13.26
CA PHE A 86 25.85 19.60 -12.07
C PHE A 86 27.29 19.06 -12.17
N ALA A 87 27.71 18.62 -13.36
CA ALA A 87 29.09 18.20 -13.61
C ALA A 87 30.07 19.37 -13.46
N ALA A 88 29.71 20.55 -14.00
CA ALA A 88 30.52 21.76 -13.86
C ALA A 88 30.66 22.20 -12.38
N MET A 89 29.57 22.18 -11.61
CA MET A 89 29.61 22.45 -10.16
C MET A 89 30.59 21.51 -9.45
N LYS A 90 30.53 20.22 -9.78
CA LYS A 90 31.38 19.20 -9.16
C LYS A 90 32.86 19.38 -9.49
N SER A 91 33.19 19.75 -10.74
CA SER A 91 34.58 20.06 -11.15
C SER A 91 35.19 21.24 -10.37
N THR A 92 34.36 22.14 -9.83
CA THR A 92 34.81 23.24 -8.95
C THR A 92 34.87 22.85 -7.46
N GLY A 93 34.69 21.57 -7.13
CA GLY A 93 34.73 21.04 -5.76
C GLY A 93 33.40 21.16 -4.99
N ILE A 94 32.30 21.52 -5.64
CA ILE A 94 30.98 21.62 -5.00
C ILE A 94 30.31 20.24 -4.98
N SER A 95 30.11 19.69 -3.78
CA SER A 95 29.40 18.41 -3.61
C SER A 95 27.89 18.53 -3.83
N LEU A 96 27.23 17.41 -4.13
CA LEU A 96 25.76 17.34 -4.24
C LEU A 96 25.05 17.89 -3.01
N GLN A 97 25.52 17.48 -1.82
CA GLN A 97 24.95 17.91 -0.55
C GLN A 97 25.08 19.42 -0.36
N ARG A 98 26.16 20.03 -0.86
CA ARG A 98 26.33 21.48 -0.82
C ARG A 98 25.33 22.19 -1.73
N ALA A 99 25.10 21.67 -2.94
CA ALA A 99 24.11 22.21 -3.87
C ALA A 99 22.67 22.07 -3.35
N MET A 100 22.35 20.96 -2.67
CA MET A 100 21.03 20.71 -2.08
C MET A 100 20.73 21.55 -0.83
N ARG A 101 21.75 22.06 -0.13
CA ARG A 101 21.60 22.67 1.20
C ARG A 101 20.56 23.79 1.25
N SER A 102 20.55 24.71 0.29
CA SER A 102 19.59 25.83 0.29
C SER A 102 18.15 25.35 0.12
N LEU A 103 17.92 24.36 -0.74
CA LEU A 103 16.62 23.73 -0.92
C LEU A 103 16.22 22.90 0.29
N SER A 104 17.14 22.16 0.92
CA SER A 104 16.84 21.41 2.14
C SER A 104 16.30 22.31 3.25
N VAL A 105 16.92 23.49 3.45
CA VAL A 105 16.41 24.48 4.43
C VAL A 105 15.02 24.97 4.04
N PHE A 106 14.80 25.28 2.76
CA PHE A 106 13.47 25.68 2.27
C PHE A 106 12.43 24.58 2.48
N ILE A 107 12.73 23.33 2.16
CA ILE A 107 11.82 22.19 2.31
C ILE A 107 11.49 21.88 3.77
N VAL A 108 12.45 22.01 4.67
CA VAL A 108 12.18 21.90 6.11
C VAL A 108 11.21 23.01 6.55
N GLY A 109 11.43 24.25 6.09
CA GLY A 109 10.49 25.35 6.33
C GLY A 109 9.10 25.10 5.74
N LEU A 110 9.03 24.55 4.52
CA LEU A 110 7.78 24.16 3.86
C LEU A 110 7.08 23.03 4.62
N GLY A 111 7.81 22.05 5.14
CA GLY A 111 7.25 20.97 5.97
C GLY A 111 6.61 21.52 7.25
N ILE A 112 7.26 22.47 7.92
CA ILE A 112 6.69 23.18 9.08
C ILE A 112 5.43 23.96 8.67
N ALA A 113 5.45 24.67 7.54
CA ALA A 113 4.28 25.37 7.04
C ALA A 113 3.12 24.39 6.73
N CYS A 114 3.42 23.23 6.14
CA CYS A 114 2.43 22.17 5.89
C CYS A 114 1.85 21.58 7.17
N PHE A 115 2.65 21.45 8.24
CA PHE A 115 2.15 21.04 9.55
C PHE A 115 1.12 22.03 10.09
N PHE A 116 1.43 23.34 10.09
CA PHE A 116 0.47 24.36 10.53
C PHE A 116 -0.76 24.43 9.62
N PHE A 117 -0.58 24.24 8.32
CA PHE A 117 -1.69 24.15 7.37
C PHE A 117 -2.59 22.94 7.68
N ALA A 118 -2.01 21.77 7.96
CA ALA A 118 -2.74 20.58 8.34
C ALA A 118 -3.41 20.67 9.72
N ASN A 119 -2.85 21.47 10.63
CA ASN A 119 -3.45 21.68 11.94
C ASN A 119 -4.62 22.67 11.90
N ASN A 120 -4.55 23.71 11.08
CA ASN A 120 -5.48 24.84 11.13
C ASN A 120 -6.38 24.94 9.89
N VAL A 121 -5.79 24.91 8.69
CA VAL A 121 -6.50 25.21 7.44
C VAL A 121 -7.27 24.00 6.92
N ILE A 122 -6.72 22.79 7.03
CA ILE A 122 -7.44 21.57 6.62
C ILE A 122 -8.70 21.36 7.47
N PRO A 123 -8.65 21.42 8.82
CA PRO A 123 -9.85 21.29 9.66
C PRO A 123 -10.90 22.36 9.36
N TRP A 124 -10.46 23.62 9.17
CA TRP A 124 -11.35 24.70 8.78
C TRP A 124 -12.01 24.45 7.41
N GLY A 125 -11.24 23.95 6.43
CA GLY A 125 -11.75 23.60 5.11
C GLY A 125 -12.79 22.47 5.19
N GLU A 126 -12.47 21.38 5.90
CA GLU A 126 -13.38 20.24 6.10
C GLU A 126 -14.67 20.64 6.82
N TYR A 127 -14.58 21.48 7.86
CA TYR A 127 -15.76 21.98 8.56
C TYR A 127 -16.69 22.79 7.63
N ASN A 128 -16.13 23.74 6.88
CA ASN A 128 -16.92 24.57 5.97
C ASN A 128 -17.42 23.79 4.76
N PHE A 129 -16.64 22.86 4.23
CA PHE A 129 -17.02 21.97 3.15
C PHE A 129 -18.21 21.10 3.54
N TYR A 130 -18.14 20.46 4.71
CA TYR A 130 -19.23 19.64 5.24
C TYR A 130 -20.50 20.46 5.50
N ASN A 131 -20.38 21.64 6.13
CA ASN A 131 -21.53 22.50 6.37
C ASN A 131 -22.15 23.02 5.08
N LEU A 132 -21.33 23.34 4.07
CA LEU A 132 -21.83 23.76 2.76
C LEU A 132 -22.57 22.62 2.06
N ARG A 133 -22.02 21.40 2.04
CA ARG A 133 -22.70 20.21 1.50
C ARG A 133 -24.04 19.97 2.19
N ARG A 134 -24.07 20.05 3.52
CA ARG A 134 -25.29 19.92 4.31
C ARG A 134 -26.31 21.01 3.97
N ASN A 135 -25.87 22.27 3.82
CA ASN A 135 -26.76 23.36 3.44
C ASN A 135 -27.32 23.18 2.03
N ILE A 136 -26.52 22.69 1.07
CA ILE A 136 -27.00 22.34 -0.27
C ILE A 136 -28.07 21.26 -0.21
N ALA A 137 -27.85 20.20 0.58
CA ALA A 137 -28.82 19.12 0.77
C ALA A 137 -30.11 19.59 1.48
N LYS A 138 -30.00 20.51 2.44
CA LYS A 138 -31.13 21.01 3.25
C LYS A 138 -31.95 22.11 2.57
N VAL A 139 -31.30 23.06 1.92
CA VAL A 139 -31.95 24.30 1.44
C VAL A 139 -32.77 24.04 0.19
N LYS A 140 -32.47 23.00 -0.58
CA LYS A 140 -33.26 22.64 -1.75
C LYS A 140 -33.51 21.12 -1.85
N PRO A 141 -34.40 20.55 -1.02
CA PRO A 141 -34.77 19.13 -1.09
C PRO A 141 -35.43 18.77 -2.43
N ALA A 142 -36.10 19.73 -3.07
CA ALA A 142 -36.63 19.62 -4.43
C ALA A 142 -35.58 19.34 -5.51
N LEU A 143 -34.29 19.50 -5.21
CA LEU A 143 -33.18 19.13 -6.10
C LEU A 143 -32.93 17.62 -6.17
N ALA A 144 -33.37 16.86 -5.17
CA ALA A 144 -33.23 15.41 -5.20
C ALA A 144 -34.27 14.74 -6.12
N ILE A 145 -35.31 15.48 -6.52
CA ILE A 145 -36.40 15.00 -7.38
C ILE A 145 -36.29 15.70 -8.74
N ALA A 146 -35.77 15.03 -9.77
CA ALA A 146 -35.84 15.53 -11.14
C ALA A 146 -37.22 15.26 -11.76
N GLU A 147 -37.69 16.17 -12.61
CA GLU A 147 -38.99 16.07 -13.30
C GLU A 147 -38.99 14.92 -14.31
N GLY A 148 -40.14 14.25 -14.46
CA GLY A 148 -40.36 13.24 -15.50
C GLY A 148 -39.68 11.88 -15.26
N GLN A 149 -38.79 11.77 -14.27
CA GLN A 149 -38.10 10.52 -13.92
C GLN A 149 -38.34 10.08 -12.48
N PHE A 150 -38.10 8.80 -12.21
CA PHE A 150 -38.13 8.25 -10.85
C PHE A 150 -36.83 8.58 -10.13
N ASN A 151 -36.93 9.14 -8.92
CA ASN A 151 -35.82 9.51 -8.08
C ASN A 151 -35.93 8.78 -6.74
N GLU A 152 -34.84 8.20 -6.28
CA GLU A 152 -34.81 7.47 -5.01
C GLU A 152 -34.48 8.42 -3.86
N ILE A 153 -35.33 8.40 -2.82
CA ILE A 153 -35.20 9.26 -1.64
C ILE A 153 -35.47 8.42 -0.39
N GLY A 154 -34.41 8.03 0.32
CA GLY A 154 -34.53 7.11 1.45
C GLY A 154 -35.17 5.77 1.03
N ASP A 155 -36.22 5.38 1.73
CA ASP A 155 -36.98 4.15 1.44
C ASP A 155 -38.09 4.34 0.40
N ILE A 156 -38.18 5.50 -0.26
CA ILE A 156 -39.20 5.76 -1.29
C ILE A 156 -38.59 6.03 -2.66
N ASN A 157 -39.28 5.63 -3.72
CA ASN A 157 -38.96 6.02 -5.09
C ASN A 157 -40.08 6.91 -5.64
N ILE A 158 -39.77 8.18 -5.88
CA ILE A 158 -40.74 9.24 -6.20
C ILE A 158 -40.55 9.72 -7.64
N LYS A 159 -41.67 9.82 -8.38
CA LYS A 159 -41.75 10.49 -9.68
C LYS A 159 -42.72 11.66 -9.57
N VAL A 160 -42.32 12.77 -10.16
CA VAL A 160 -43.12 13.99 -10.27
C VAL A 160 -43.13 14.43 -11.72
N GLU A 161 -44.29 14.80 -12.24
CA GLU A 161 -44.42 15.23 -13.63
C GLU A 161 -43.90 16.66 -13.83
N LYS A 162 -44.26 17.57 -12.92
CA LYS A 162 -43.85 18.97 -12.97
C LYS A 162 -43.64 19.55 -11.58
N LYS A 163 -42.67 20.46 -11.43
CA LYS A 163 -42.42 21.21 -10.20
C LYS A 163 -42.58 22.70 -10.45
N THR A 164 -43.07 23.41 -9.43
CA THR A 164 -43.27 24.86 -9.48
C THR A 164 -42.91 25.53 -8.14
N GLY A 165 -42.75 26.86 -8.16
CA GLY A 165 -42.35 27.68 -7.01
C GLY A 165 -40.85 27.99 -6.97
N ASP A 166 -40.47 29.03 -6.21
CA ASP A 166 -39.09 29.56 -6.15
C ASP A 166 -38.04 28.53 -5.70
N ARG A 167 -38.48 27.49 -4.96
CA ARG A 167 -37.65 26.38 -4.49
C ARG A 167 -38.04 25.04 -5.13
N GLY A 168 -38.93 25.04 -6.12
CA GLY A 168 -39.50 23.82 -6.71
C GLY A 168 -40.30 23.00 -5.71
N GLN A 169 -40.88 23.64 -4.69
CA GLN A 169 -41.52 22.97 -3.56
C GLN A 169 -42.90 22.42 -3.88
N PHE A 170 -43.57 22.92 -4.91
CA PHE A 170 -44.89 22.43 -5.31
C PHE A 170 -44.72 21.40 -6.43
N LEU A 171 -45.34 20.24 -6.23
CA LEU A 171 -45.24 19.07 -7.09
C LEU A 171 -46.61 18.79 -7.71
N GLU A 172 -46.63 18.45 -9.00
CA GLU A 172 -47.83 18.01 -9.73
C GLU A 172 -47.66 16.55 -10.17
N SER A 173 -48.75 15.78 -10.06
CA SER A 173 -48.82 14.35 -10.40
C SER A 173 -47.70 13.55 -9.72
N VAL A 174 -47.83 13.34 -8.41
CA VAL A 174 -46.83 12.64 -7.61
C VAL A 174 -47.15 11.15 -7.56
N VAL A 175 -46.17 10.32 -7.91
CA VAL A 175 -46.24 8.86 -7.79
C VAL A 175 -45.09 8.38 -6.91
N ILE A 176 -45.39 7.64 -5.85
CA ILE A 176 -44.41 7.14 -4.89
C ILE A 176 -44.54 5.62 -4.78
N HIS A 177 -43.42 4.92 -4.91
CA HIS A 177 -43.29 3.52 -4.53
C HIS A 177 -42.54 3.42 -3.20
N ASP A 178 -43.16 2.79 -2.21
CA ASP A 178 -42.56 2.55 -0.90
C ASP A 178 -41.77 1.24 -0.96
N LYS A 179 -40.45 1.33 -0.81
CA LYS A 179 -39.53 0.18 -0.81
C LYS A 179 -39.51 -0.41 0.60
N ASN A 180 -40.36 -1.39 0.84
CA ASN A 180 -40.32 -2.13 2.11
C ASN A 180 -39.02 -2.96 2.19
N THR A 181 -38.17 -2.68 3.18
CA THR A 181 -36.88 -3.35 3.41
C THR A 181 -36.99 -4.85 3.68
N SER A 182 -38.18 -5.36 4.01
CA SER A 182 -38.40 -6.78 4.35
C SER A 182 -38.78 -7.68 3.17
N LYS A 183 -39.17 -7.12 2.01
CA LYS A 183 -39.67 -7.90 0.85
C LYS A 183 -39.33 -7.22 -0.48
N ASN A 184 -38.79 -7.97 -1.42
CA ASN A 184 -38.51 -7.47 -2.78
C ASN A 184 -39.83 -7.32 -3.57
N GLY A 185 -40.24 -6.08 -3.86
CA GLY A 185 -41.40 -5.76 -4.70
C GLY A 185 -42.05 -4.42 -4.36
N ASN A 186 -42.89 -3.90 -5.26
CA ASN A 186 -43.63 -2.65 -5.07
C ASN A 186 -44.98 -2.93 -4.40
N TYR A 187 -44.98 -3.21 -3.11
CA TYR A 187 -46.19 -3.59 -2.37
C TYR A 187 -47.06 -2.41 -1.95
N LYS A 188 -46.53 -1.18 -1.97
CA LYS A 188 -47.28 0.02 -1.63
C LYS A 188 -46.96 1.15 -2.59
N VAL A 189 -48.01 1.72 -3.17
CA VAL A 189 -47.95 2.79 -4.17
C VAL A 189 -48.86 3.92 -3.74
N ILE A 190 -48.36 5.15 -3.76
CA ILE A 190 -49.10 6.35 -3.41
C ILE A 190 -49.14 7.24 -4.65
N VAL A 191 -50.34 7.68 -5.03
CA VAL A 191 -50.55 8.59 -6.16
C VAL A 191 -51.34 9.79 -5.68
N SER A 192 -50.84 11.01 -5.88
CA SER A 192 -51.55 12.24 -5.55
C SER A 192 -51.52 13.26 -6.68
N GLU A 193 -52.53 14.11 -6.74
CA GLU A 193 -52.61 15.19 -7.73
C GLU A 193 -51.58 16.28 -7.46
N LYS A 194 -51.40 16.62 -6.19
CA LYS A 194 -50.46 17.66 -5.75
C LYS A 194 -49.58 17.15 -4.61
N GLY A 195 -48.42 17.77 -4.47
CA GLY A 195 -47.55 17.60 -3.32
C GLY A 195 -46.85 18.90 -2.96
N GLU A 196 -46.49 19.06 -1.69
CA GLU A 196 -45.67 20.17 -1.21
C GLU A 196 -44.49 19.62 -0.40
N LEU A 197 -43.28 20.07 -0.74
CA LEU A 197 -42.07 19.82 0.01
C LEU A 197 -41.90 20.88 1.09
N LYS A 198 -42.31 20.56 2.31
CA LYS A 198 -42.11 21.37 3.50
C LYS A 198 -40.79 20.99 4.15
N SER A 199 -39.88 21.95 4.25
CA SER A 199 -38.62 21.78 4.97
C SER A 199 -38.34 23.01 5.83
N SER A 200 -37.87 22.76 7.05
CA SER A 200 -37.41 23.79 7.96
C SER A 200 -35.88 23.74 8.04
N ILE A 201 -35.24 24.92 8.06
CA ILE A 201 -33.77 25.08 8.15
C ILE A 201 -33.21 24.34 9.38
N ASN A 202 -34.02 24.23 10.45
CA ASN A 202 -33.64 23.60 11.72
C ASN A 202 -34.03 22.11 11.83
N SER A 203 -34.73 21.55 10.85
CA SER A 203 -35.11 20.13 10.84
C SER A 203 -34.20 19.31 9.91
N ASN A 204 -33.92 18.06 10.27
CA ASN A 204 -33.30 17.08 9.36
C ASN A 204 -34.36 16.24 8.61
N VAL A 205 -35.63 16.52 8.84
CA VAL A 205 -36.76 15.83 8.22
C VAL A 205 -37.27 16.66 7.05
N LEU A 206 -37.34 16.04 5.88
CA LEU A 206 -38.11 16.54 4.75
C LEU A 206 -39.55 16.05 4.91
N GLN A 207 -40.48 16.99 5.02
CA GLN A 207 -41.89 16.69 5.06
C GLN A 207 -42.48 16.83 3.66
N LEU A 208 -42.93 15.72 3.09
CA LEU A 208 -43.67 15.68 1.84
C LEU A 208 -45.15 15.57 2.16
N GLU A 209 -45.88 16.67 1.98
CA GLU A 209 -47.33 16.70 2.13
C GLU A 209 -47.98 16.44 0.76
N LEU A 210 -48.70 15.33 0.64
CA LEU A 210 -49.43 14.95 -0.57
C LEU A 210 -50.89 15.34 -0.41
N ILE A 211 -51.48 15.93 -1.44
CA ILE A 211 -52.84 16.46 -1.41
C ILE A 211 -53.66 15.75 -2.49
N ASN A 212 -54.87 15.32 -2.12
CA ASN A 212 -55.83 14.61 -2.98
C ASN A 212 -55.21 13.39 -3.66
N GLY A 213 -55.11 12.29 -2.93
CA GLY A 213 -54.47 11.09 -3.43
C GLY A 213 -55.09 9.79 -2.97
N ASN A 214 -54.57 8.71 -3.51
CA ASN A 214 -54.91 7.35 -3.10
C ASN A 214 -53.62 6.60 -2.78
N TYR A 215 -53.62 5.81 -1.72
CA TYR A 215 -52.61 4.78 -1.52
C TYR A 215 -53.20 3.40 -1.81
N TYR A 216 -52.38 2.57 -2.44
CA TYR A 216 -52.65 1.19 -2.80
C TYR A 216 -51.65 0.32 -2.08
N GLU A 217 -52.11 -0.72 -1.37
CA GLU A 217 -51.25 -1.66 -0.65
C GLU A 217 -51.66 -3.09 -0.93
N GLU A 218 -50.72 -3.92 -1.37
CA GLU A 218 -50.95 -5.36 -1.57
C GLU A 218 -50.91 -6.10 -0.23
N ILE A 219 -51.97 -6.86 0.07
CA ILE A 219 -52.09 -7.62 1.30
C ILE A 219 -51.45 -9.00 1.10
N VAL A 220 -50.21 -9.17 1.57
CA VAL A 220 -49.52 -10.46 1.47
C VAL A 220 -49.78 -11.31 2.71
N ASN A 221 -50.58 -12.36 2.57
CA ASN A 221 -50.86 -13.33 3.63
C ASN A 221 -49.74 -14.39 3.72
N LYS A 222 -49.51 -14.94 4.94
CA LYS A 222 -48.58 -16.06 5.16
C LYS A 222 -49.07 -17.35 4.48
N ASP A 223 -50.39 -17.50 4.36
CA ASP A 223 -51.00 -18.60 3.64
C ASP A 223 -51.05 -18.31 2.13
N ARG A 224 -50.27 -19.08 1.35
CA ARG A 224 -50.11 -18.87 -0.10
C ARG A 224 -51.42 -19.04 -0.88
N GLN A 225 -52.37 -19.83 -0.38
CA GLN A 225 -53.68 -20.02 -1.01
C GLN A 225 -54.53 -18.75 -0.96
N LYS A 226 -54.38 -17.94 0.10
CA LYS A 226 -55.12 -16.68 0.25
C LYS A 226 -54.59 -15.54 -0.61
N ASN A 227 -53.39 -15.70 -1.19
CA ASN A 227 -52.79 -14.70 -2.07
C ASN A 227 -53.20 -14.87 -3.55
N VAL A 228 -53.91 -15.95 -3.90
CA VAL A 228 -54.31 -16.25 -5.29
C VAL A 228 -55.17 -15.14 -5.89
N ASN A 229 -56.04 -14.53 -5.08
CA ASN A 229 -56.95 -13.46 -5.51
C ASN A 229 -56.32 -12.06 -5.49
N ARG A 230 -55.01 -11.95 -5.20
CA ARG A 230 -54.28 -10.66 -5.09
C ARG A 230 -55.04 -9.60 -4.28
N PRO A 231 -55.36 -9.89 -3.00
CA PRO A 231 -56.07 -8.94 -2.16
C PRO A 231 -55.24 -7.67 -1.99
N HIS A 232 -55.89 -6.52 -2.15
CA HIS A 232 -55.27 -5.21 -1.99
C HIS A 232 -56.18 -4.27 -1.19
N ALA A 233 -55.58 -3.34 -0.48
CA ALA A 233 -56.25 -2.22 0.15
C ALA A 233 -56.08 -0.98 -0.73
N LYS A 234 -57.14 -0.20 -0.87
CA LYS A 234 -57.12 1.14 -1.46
C LYS A 234 -57.72 2.10 -0.45
N SER A 235 -57.04 3.21 -0.19
CA SER A 235 -57.60 4.29 0.63
C SER A 235 -57.38 5.63 -0.04
N TYR A 236 -58.41 6.47 0.02
CA TYR A 236 -58.35 7.86 -0.39
C TYR A 236 -57.90 8.74 0.79
N PHE A 237 -57.17 9.81 0.49
CA PHE A 237 -56.80 10.82 1.47
C PHE A 237 -56.90 12.23 0.86
N ASP A 238 -57.40 13.16 1.68
CA ASP A 238 -57.36 14.60 1.36
C ASP A 238 -55.93 15.15 1.55
N SER A 239 -55.26 14.75 2.63
CA SER A 239 -53.87 15.09 2.93
C SER A 239 -53.14 13.89 3.53
N TYR A 240 -51.93 13.62 3.03
CA TYR A 240 -51.06 12.55 3.54
C TYR A 240 -49.63 13.05 3.67
N ILE A 241 -49.06 12.93 4.86
CA ILE A 241 -47.75 13.46 5.17
C ILE A 241 -46.75 12.30 5.26
N ILE A 242 -45.68 12.39 4.46
CA ILE A 242 -44.53 11.50 4.52
C ILE A 242 -43.36 12.30 5.06
N ASN A 243 -42.75 11.79 6.13
CA ASN A 243 -41.53 12.36 6.68
C ASN A 243 -40.36 11.51 6.21
N VAL A 244 -39.49 12.08 5.39
CA VAL A 244 -38.24 11.46 4.96
C VAL A 244 -37.11 12.03 5.81
N ASP A 245 -36.35 11.17 6.46
CA ASP A 245 -35.11 11.58 7.11
C ASP A 245 -34.04 11.86 6.03
N LEU A 246 -33.62 13.12 5.93
CA LEU A 246 -32.59 13.54 4.98
C LEU A 246 -31.20 13.06 5.37
N GLU A 247 -30.97 12.57 6.60
CA GLU A 247 -29.69 11.96 6.99
C GLU A 247 -29.38 10.72 6.13
N ILE A 248 -30.41 10.01 5.66
CA ILE A 248 -30.28 8.81 4.81
C ILE A 248 -29.71 9.17 3.43
N LEU A 249 -29.88 10.40 2.94
CA LEU A 249 -29.30 10.83 1.66
C LEU A 249 -27.78 11.08 1.75
N ASN A 250 -27.21 11.19 2.95
CA ASN A 250 -25.77 11.23 3.21
C ASN A 250 -25.20 9.81 3.42
N ASN A 251 -25.56 8.89 2.51
CA ASN A 251 -25.30 7.44 2.58
C ASN A 251 -23.83 7.00 2.76
N GLU A 252 -22.84 7.90 2.75
CA GLU A 252 -21.44 7.54 3.00
C GLU A 252 -21.04 7.52 4.49
N ASP A 253 -21.84 8.11 5.40
CA ASP A 253 -21.47 8.26 6.82
C ASP A 253 -22.60 7.83 7.80
N LEU A 254 -23.34 6.75 7.50
CA LEU A 254 -24.39 6.22 8.38
C LEU A 254 -23.90 5.86 9.81
N ASP A 255 -22.58 5.76 10.00
CA ASP A 255 -21.95 5.45 11.29
C ASP A 255 -21.63 6.68 12.17
N GLU A 256 -21.67 7.91 11.63
CA GLU A 256 -21.21 9.12 12.33
C GLU A 256 -22.38 10.03 12.76
N LYS A 257 -23.24 9.54 13.67
CA LYS A 257 -24.37 10.31 14.24
C LYS A 257 -23.98 11.59 15.01
N ASN A 258 -22.69 11.89 15.19
CA ASN A 258 -22.20 13.04 15.97
C ASN A 258 -21.30 13.98 15.14
N TYR A 259 -21.92 15.03 14.59
CA TYR A 259 -21.29 16.10 13.81
C TYR A 259 -20.21 16.91 14.55
N LYS A 260 -20.22 16.95 15.90
CA LYS A 260 -19.27 17.76 16.70
C LYS A 260 -17.88 17.14 16.88
N GLY A 261 -17.66 15.92 16.39
CA GLY A 261 -16.45 15.15 16.69
C GLY A 261 -15.83 14.44 15.49
N ARG A 262 -16.08 14.91 14.25
CA ARG A 262 -15.45 14.27 13.09
C ARG A 262 -13.95 14.51 13.09
N HIS A 263 -13.17 13.44 13.15
CA HIS A 263 -11.70 13.47 13.20
C HIS A 263 -11.03 14.40 12.17
N SER A 264 -11.56 14.50 10.94
CA SER A 264 -11.02 15.36 9.88
C SER A 264 -11.19 16.87 10.13
N MET A 265 -12.13 17.27 11.01
CA MET A 265 -12.44 18.66 11.33
C MET A 265 -11.74 19.17 12.59
N LEU A 266 -10.94 18.34 13.24
CA LEU A 266 -10.31 18.67 14.53
C LEU A 266 -8.84 19.07 14.34
N ASN A 267 -8.41 20.04 15.15
CA ASN A 267 -6.99 20.34 15.33
C ASN A 267 -6.35 19.38 16.35
N ILE A 268 -5.04 19.49 16.58
CA ILE A 268 -4.31 18.60 17.50
C ILE A 268 -4.89 18.64 18.92
N ASP A 269 -5.13 19.82 19.49
CA ASP A 269 -5.62 19.94 20.87
C ASP A 269 -7.00 19.29 21.03
N GLN A 270 -7.88 19.52 20.06
CA GLN A 270 -9.20 18.89 20.02
C GLN A 270 -9.10 17.38 19.80
N LEU A 271 -8.20 16.91 18.94
CA LEU A 271 -7.97 15.48 18.70
C LEU A 271 -7.47 14.79 19.95
N THR A 272 -6.46 15.35 20.64
CA THR A 272 -5.92 14.77 21.87
C THR A 272 -7.01 14.66 22.93
N TYR A 273 -7.76 15.74 23.18
CA TYR A 273 -8.89 15.69 24.11
C TYR A 273 -9.95 14.64 23.72
N THR A 274 -10.29 14.57 22.43
CA THR A 274 -11.29 13.62 21.93
C THR A 274 -10.79 12.18 22.05
N ILE A 275 -9.52 11.90 21.76
CA ILE A 275 -8.90 10.59 21.90
C ILE A 275 -8.95 10.13 23.36
N ASP A 276 -8.54 10.96 24.31
CA ASP A 276 -8.58 10.65 25.74
C ASP A 276 -10.01 10.32 26.19
N SER A 277 -10.98 11.15 25.78
CA SER A 277 -12.39 10.92 26.10
C SER A 277 -12.94 9.62 25.49
N LEU A 278 -12.54 9.29 24.26
CA LEU A 278 -12.94 8.04 23.59
C LEU A 278 -12.31 6.82 24.25
N GLU A 279 -11.06 6.89 24.71
CA GLU A 279 -10.40 5.82 25.44
C GLU A 279 -11.07 5.54 26.78
N ASP A 280 -11.42 6.59 27.53
CA ASP A 280 -12.13 6.44 28.80
C ASP A 280 -13.54 5.90 28.60
N ARG A 281 -14.24 6.35 27.56
CA ARG A 281 -15.54 5.78 27.18
C ARG A 281 -15.43 4.30 26.82
N ARG A 282 -14.37 3.89 26.12
CA ARG A 282 -14.10 2.47 25.80
C ARG A 282 -13.89 1.65 27.07
N LYS A 283 -13.13 2.16 28.06
CA LYS A 283 -12.95 1.49 29.36
C LYS A 283 -14.28 1.32 30.09
N GLU A 284 -15.10 2.37 30.13
CA GLU A 284 -16.41 2.32 30.78
C GLU A 284 -17.37 1.36 30.06
N ASP A 285 -17.38 1.34 28.73
CA ASP A 285 -18.18 0.40 27.93
C ASP A 285 -17.85 -1.07 28.28
N HIS A 286 -16.56 -1.42 28.40
CA HIS A 286 -16.14 -2.76 28.82
C HIS A 286 -16.57 -3.08 30.26
N LYS A 287 -16.49 -2.10 31.17
CA LYS A 287 -16.91 -2.24 32.56
C LYS A 287 -18.43 -2.46 32.67
N VAL A 288 -19.21 -1.71 31.90
CA VAL A 288 -20.67 -1.86 31.81
C VAL A 288 -21.05 -3.24 31.27
N LEU A 289 -20.37 -3.72 30.20
CA LEU A 289 -20.58 -5.06 29.69
C LEU A 289 -20.24 -6.12 30.74
N SER A 290 -19.08 -6.00 31.39
CA SER A 290 -18.66 -6.92 32.45
C SER A 290 -19.68 -6.98 33.58
N LYS A 291 -20.17 -5.83 34.06
CA LYS A 291 -21.21 -5.74 35.09
C LYS A 291 -22.53 -6.36 34.62
N THR A 292 -22.90 -6.13 33.37
CA THR A 292 -24.11 -6.70 32.77
C THR A 292 -24.03 -8.23 32.71
N LEU A 293 -22.91 -8.79 32.25
CA LEU A 293 -22.68 -10.23 32.22
C LEU A 293 -22.65 -10.82 33.64
N PHE A 294 -21.97 -10.17 34.57
CA PHE A 294 -21.91 -10.61 35.96
C PHE A 294 -23.31 -10.67 36.60
N ASN A 295 -24.13 -9.62 36.45
CA ASN A 295 -25.48 -9.60 36.99
C ASN A 295 -26.40 -10.69 36.40
N ARG A 296 -26.13 -11.14 35.16
CA ARG A 296 -26.88 -12.22 34.51
C ARG A 296 -26.54 -13.62 35.02
N THR A 297 -25.41 -13.80 35.71
CA THR A 297 -25.01 -15.10 36.29
C THR A 297 -25.87 -15.54 37.47
N THR A 298 -26.79 -14.68 37.96
CA THR A 298 -27.60 -14.87 39.17
C THR A 298 -26.81 -15.18 40.45
N TYR A 299 -25.47 -15.10 40.41
CA TYR A 299 -24.58 -15.40 41.53
C TYR A 299 -24.89 -14.57 42.78
N ASN A 300 -25.15 -13.27 42.62
CA ASN A 300 -25.53 -12.40 43.73
C ASN A 300 -26.87 -12.82 44.38
N ALA A 301 -27.81 -13.36 43.60
CA ALA A 301 -29.09 -13.82 44.10
C ALA A 301 -28.98 -15.15 44.86
N LEU A 302 -28.01 -16.01 44.51
CA LEU A 302 -27.73 -17.24 45.27
C LEU A 302 -27.35 -16.96 46.73
N ASN A 303 -26.74 -15.80 46.99
CA ASN A 303 -26.29 -15.42 48.33
C ASN A 303 -27.40 -14.79 49.19
N SER A 304 -28.59 -14.53 48.63
CA SER A 304 -29.59 -13.67 49.27
C SER A 304 -30.67 -14.41 50.08
N ASN A 305 -30.81 -15.75 49.95
CA ASN A 305 -32.00 -16.46 50.46
C ASN A 305 -31.74 -17.85 51.09
N PHE A 306 -30.53 -18.16 51.53
CA PHE A 306 -30.31 -19.38 52.31
C PHE A 306 -29.97 -19.02 53.74
N GLU A 307 -30.93 -19.17 54.66
CA GLU A 307 -30.59 -19.68 55.99
C GLU A 307 -30.33 -21.18 55.78
N PRO A 308 -29.06 -21.63 55.69
CA PRO A 308 -28.79 -23.04 55.46
C PRO A 308 -29.33 -23.83 56.65
N ILE A 309 -30.36 -24.64 56.42
CA ILE A 309 -30.80 -25.65 57.37
C ILE A 309 -29.57 -26.51 57.68
N LYS A 310 -29.34 -26.80 58.97
CA LYS A 310 -28.26 -27.66 59.46
C LYS A 310 -28.15 -28.89 58.57
N LYS A 311 -27.03 -29.01 57.84
CA LYS A 311 -26.63 -30.12 56.94
C LYS A 311 -27.65 -31.28 56.91
N ASP A 312 -28.53 -31.25 55.94
CA ASP A 312 -29.18 -32.48 55.46
C ASP A 312 -28.27 -33.15 54.42
N THR A 313 -28.54 -34.42 54.16
CA THR A 313 -27.95 -35.32 53.18
C THR A 313 -27.44 -34.63 51.92
N LEU A 314 -26.17 -34.89 51.59
CA LEU A 314 -25.49 -34.31 50.44
C LEU A 314 -25.83 -35.12 49.19
N TYR A 315 -26.64 -34.56 48.30
CA TYR A 315 -26.95 -35.19 47.01
C TYR A 315 -25.76 -35.07 46.06
N THR A 316 -25.21 -36.21 45.62
CA THR A 316 -24.03 -36.28 44.73
C THR A 316 -24.37 -36.61 43.27
N GLY A 317 -25.66 -36.76 42.92
CA GLY A 317 -26.10 -37.06 41.57
C GLY A 317 -26.27 -35.83 40.68
N GLU A 318 -26.87 -35.99 39.49
CA GLU A 318 -27.15 -34.86 38.61
C GLU A 318 -28.28 -33.99 39.17
N ILE A 319 -28.06 -32.68 39.26
CA ILE A 319 -29.03 -31.72 39.83
C ILE A 319 -30.42 -31.85 39.19
N LEU A 320 -30.49 -32.18 37.90
CA LEU A 320 -31.75 -32.34 37.18
C LEU A 320 -32.60 -33.50 37.72
N ASP A 321 -32.01 -34.52 38.32
CA ASP A 321 -32.72 -35.68 38.86
C ASP A 321 -33.50 -35.37 40.13
N LEU A 322 -33.24 -34.22 40.76
CA LEU A 322 -34.04 -33.69 41.88
C LEU A 322 -35.40 -33.14 41.42
N PHE A 323 -35.66 -33.06 40.11
CA PHE A 323 -36.85 -32.43 39.55
C PHE A 323 -37.66 -33.39 38.68
N ASP A 324 -38.98 -33.20 38.65
CA ASP A 324 -39.89 -33.90 37.75
C ASP A 324 -39.69 -33.47 36.29
N THR A 325 -40.09 -34.32 35.33
CA THR A 325 -39.85 -34.10 33.89
C THR A 325 -40.34 -32.73 33.40
N SER A 326 -41.47 -32.23 33.91
CA SER A 326 -41.99 -30.90 33.55
C SER A 326 -41.03 -29.79 33.99
N LYS A 327 -40.56 -29.83 35.24
CA LYS A 327 -39.57 -28.89 35.76
C LYS A 327 -38.21 -29.05 35.08
N LYS A 328 -37.76 -30.27 34.75
CA LYS A 328 -36.52 -30.48 33.98
C LYS A 328 -36.58 -29.70 32.66
N VAL A 329 -37.68 -29.83 31.90
CA VAL A 329 -37.89 -29.11 30.64
C VAL A 329 -37.93 -27.59 30.87
N GLN A 330 -38.61 -27.12 31.92
CA GLN A 330 -38.66 -25.69 32.26
C GLN A 330 -37.27 -25.12 32.58
N ILE A 331 -36.48 -25.81 33.40
CA ILE A 331 -35.11 -25.42 33.76
C ILE A 331 -34.22 -25.38 32.52
N LEU A 332 -34.28 -26.41 31.67
CA LEU A 332 -33.50 -26.48 30.43
C LEU A 332 -33.88 -25.36 29.45
N ASN A 333 -35.17 -25.04 29.31
CA ASN A 333 -35.64 -23.93 28.48
C ASN A 333 -35.17 -22.58 29.03
N LEU A 334 -35.24 -22.36 30.35
CA LEU A 334 -34.73 -21.14 30.98
C LEU A 334 -33.21 -21.00 30.78
N ALA A 335 -32.46 -22.09 30.94
CA ALA A 335 -31.01 -22.12 30.71
C ALA A 335 -30.68 -21.80 29.24
N SER A 336 -31.36 -22.46 28.29
CA SER A 336 -31.18 -22.25 26.85
C SER A 336 -31.52 -20.82 26.44
N ASN A 337 -32.64 -20.26 26.94
CA ASN A 337 -33.04 -18.88 26.67
C ASN A 337 -32.06 -17.87 27.29
N SER A 338 -31.57 -18.13 28.50
CA SER A 338 -30.56 -17.29 29.17
C SER A 338 -29.24 -17.29 28.40
N ALA A 339 -28.78 -18.45 27.93
CA ALA A 339 -27.58 -18.58 27.11
C ALA A 339 -27.74 -17.86 25.76
N SER A 340 -28.85 -18.09 25.06
CA SER A 340 -29.14 -17.47 23.76
C SER A 340 -29.21 -15.94 23.85
N SER A 341 -29.91 -15.41 24.85
CA SER A 341 -29.99 -13.96 25.07
C SER A 341 -28.65 -13.35 25.52
N THR A 342 -27.82 -14.10 26.25
CA THR A 342 -26.45 -13.65 26.59
C THR A 342 -25.57 -13.59 25.34
N ASN A 343 -25.65 -14.58 24.44
CA ASN A 343 -24.94 -14.54 23.16
C ASN A 343 -25.35 -13.33 22.32
N GLN A 344 -26.66 -13.03 22.23
CA GLN A 344 -27.14 -11.82 21.53
C GLN A 344 -26.56 -10.53 22.11
N ILE A 345 -26.46 -10.42 23.44
CA ILE A 345 -25.84 -9.27 24.10
C ILE A 345 -24.36 -9.17 23.74
N ILE A 346 -23.63 -10.29 23.76
CA ILE A 346 -22.20 -10.32 23.41
C ILE A 346 -22.01 -9.92 21.94
N ASP A 347 -22.79 -10.48 21.02
CA ASP A 347 -22.67 -10.19 19.59
C ASP A 347 -23.03 -8.74 19.27
N SER A 348 -24.06 -8.19 19.91
CA SER A 348 -24.43 -6.77 19.77
C SER A 348 -23.33 -5.85 20.31
N ASN A 349 -22.79 -6.14 21.51
CA ASN A 349 -21.71 -5.34 22.09
C ASN A 349 -20.41 -5.46 21.29
N LYS A 350 -20.09 -6.64 20.74
CA LYS A 350 -18.93 -6.84 19.88
C LYS A 350 -18.98 -5.92 18.66
N LYS A 351 -20.11 -5.90 17.93
CA LYS A 351 -20.31 -4.99 16.78
C LYS A 351 -20.19 -3.52 17.20
N ASN A 352 -20.81 -3.14 18.31
CA ASN A 352 -20.73 -1.78 18.83
C ASN A 352 -19.29 -1.38 19.22
N PHE A 353 -18.52 -2.29 19.81
CA PHE A 353 -17.13 -2.05 20.18
C PHE A 353 -16.21 -1.97 18.96
N GLU A 354 -16.44 -2.78 17.93
CA GLU A 354 -15.72 -2.70 16.65
C GLU A 354 -15.92 -1.31 16.01
N SER A 355 -17.16 -0.82 15.89
CA SER A 355 -17.44 0.52 15.36
C SER A 355 -16.80 1.64 16.19
N LYS A 356 -16.88 1.56 17.53
CA LYS A 356 -16.23 2.53 18.43
C LYS A 356 -14.70 2.48 18.35
N ALA A 357 -14.12 1.30 18.17
CA ALA A 357 -12.68 1.14 18.00
C ALA A 357 -12.20 1.73 16.66
N ILE A 358 -12.93 1.49 15.56
CA ILE A 358 -12.65 2.14 14.27
C ILE A 358 -12.70 3.66 14.42
N TRP A 359 -13.71 4.18 15.13
CA TRP A 359 -13.83 5.62 15.40
C TRP A 359 -12.62 6.18 16.14
N LEU A 360 -12.19 5.53 17.23
CA LEU A 360 -10.97 5.89 17.95
C LEU A 360 -9.72 5.84 17.06
N ASN A 361 -9.57 4.77 16.26
CA ASN A 361 -8.44 4.60 15.36
C ASN A 361 -8.36 5.72 14.33
N LYS A 362 -9.49 6.15 13.75
CA LYS A 362 -9.56 7.29 12.82
C LYS A 362 -9.06 8.60 13.46
N HIS A 363 -9.33 8.82 14.75
CA HIS A 363 -8.84 10.02 15.47
C HIS A 363 -7.33 9.98 15.67
N ILE A 364 -6.80 8.83 16.08
CA ILE A 364 -5.36 8.64 16.25
C ILE A 364 -4.64 8.80 14.90
N ILE A 365 -5.20 8.25 13.82
CA ILE A 365 -4.65 8.42 12.46
C ILE A 365 -4.65 9.90 12.06
N ALA A 366 -5.77 10.60 12.23
CA ALA A 366 -5.88 12.03 11.89
C ALA A 366 -4.87 12.89 12.66
N LEU A 367 -4.59 12.55 13.93
CA LEU A 367 -3.56 13.21 14.73
C LEU A 367 -2.17 13.01 14.12
N HIS A 368 -1.79 11.77 13.85
CA HIS A 368 -0.46 11.45 13.32
C HIS A 368 -0.28 11.95 11.89
N ASP A 369 -1.31 11.94 11.05
CA ASP A 369 -1.25 12.39 9.66
C ASP A 369 -0.82 13.86 9.52
N LYS A 370 -1.16 14.71 10.49
CA LYS A 370 -0.70 16.11 10.52
C LYS A 370 0.83 16.21 10.61
N PHE A 371 1.47 15.33 11.41
CA PHE A 371 2.92 15.25 11.51
C PHE A 371 3.53 14.56 10.30
N VAL A 372 2.94 13.43 9.89
CA VAL A 372 3.41 12.62 8.75
C VAL A 372 3.52 13.49 7.50
N LEU A 373 2.58 14.42 7.25
CA LEU A 373 2.66 15.33 6.11
C LEU A 373 3.96 16.14 6.07
N ALA A 374 4.39 16.69 7.21
CA ALA A 374 5.62 17.48 7.29
C ALA A 374 6.87 16.63 7.01
N PHE A 375 6.94 15.43 7.58
CA PHE A 375 8.04 14.51 7.36
C PHE A 375 8.05 13.95 5.94
N ALA A 376 6.88 13.66 5.36
CA ALA A 376 6.75 13.18 3.98
C ALA A 376 7.31 14.19 2.98
N CYS A 377 7.06 15.49 3.17
CA CYS A 377 7.64 16.55 2.33
C CYS A 377 9.18 16.51 2.34
N ILE A 378 9.77 16.35 3.51
CA ILE A 378 11.24 16.30 3.67
C ILE A 378 11.80 15.01 3.04
N ILE A 379 11.22 13.86 3.36
CA ILE A 379 11.71 12.55 2.91
C ILE A 379 11.59 12.43 1.39
N LEU A 380 10.46 12.83 0.81
CA LEU A 380 10.27 12.76 -0.65
C LEU A 380 11.17 13.74 -1.41
N PHE A 381 11.55 14.88 -0.83
CA PHE A 381 12.60 15.72 -1.39
C PHE A 381 13.94 14.96 -1.46
N PHE A 382 14.34 14.28 -0.38
CA PHE A 382 15.57 13.48 -0.34
C PHE A 382 15.48 12.15 -1.11
N VAL A 383 14.30 11.72 -1.54
CA VAL A 383 14.17 10.71 -2.59
C VAL A 383 14.39 11.35 -3.96
N GLY A 384 13.71 12.47 -4.22
CA GLY A 384 13.63 13.06 -5.54
C GLY A 384 14.91 13.75 -6.02
N ALA A 385 15.52 14.61 -5.20
CA ALA A 385 16.70 15.37 -5.60
C ALA A 385 17.91 14.48 -5.95
N PRO A 386 18.28 13.47 -5.14
CA PRO A 386 19.35 12.55 -5.49
C PRO A 386 19.03 11.71 -6.72
N LEU A 387 17.78 11.26 -6.86
CA LEU A 387 17.36 10.46 -8.00
C LEU A 387 17.42 11.26 -9.31
N GLY A 388 17.01 12.52 -9.29
CA GLY A 388 17.17 13.45 -10.40
C GLY A 388 18.64 13.62 -10.79
N ALA A 389 19.52 13.85 -9.81
CA ALA A 389 20.95 14.00 -10.06
C ALA A 389 21.62 12.72 -10.66
N LEU A 390 21.08 11.54 -10.36
CA LEU A 390 21.59 10.26 -10.86
C LEU A 390 21.11 9.94 -12.28
N ILE A 391 19.89 10.33 -12.64
CA ILE A 391 19.28 10.04 -13.95
C ILE A 391 19.74 11.11 -14.94
N ARG A 392 20.93 10.92 -15.50
CA ARG A 392 21.62 11.88 -16.40
C ARG A 392 21.02 11.97 -17.81
N LYS A 393 20.16 11.03 -18.23
CA LYS A 393 19.63 10.94 -19.61
C LYS A 393 18.18 10.42 -19.60
N GLY A 394 17.30 11.06 -20.38
CA GLY A 394 15.91 10.60 -20.56
C GLY A 394 14.87 11.66 -20.96
N GLY A 395 15.28 12.92 -21.17
CA GLY A 395 14.36 14.04 -21.39
C GLY A 395 13.41 14.26 -20.20
N ILE A 396 12.42 15.15 -20.37
CA ILE A 396 11.47 15.51 -19.29
C ILE A 396 10.56 14.33 -18.89
N GLY A 397 10.31 13.37 -19.79
CA GLY A 397 9.34 12.30 -19.62
C GLY A 397 9.76 11.18 -18.64
N LEU A 398 10.99 10.67 -18.76
CA LEU A 398 11.46 9.57 -17.89
C LEU A 398 11.49 9.94 -16.40
N PRO A 399 12.03 11.12 -16.00
CA PRO A 399 11.96 11.59 -14.63
C PRO A 399 10.53 11.71 -14.09
N MET A 400 9.59 12.14 -14.92
CA MET A 400 8.18 12.25 -14.56
C MET A 400 7.56 10.89 -14.26
N VAL A 401 7.78 9.89 -15.13
CA VAL A 401 7.27 8.53 -14.93
C VAL A 401 7.81 7.92 -13.64
N ILE A 402 9.11 8.08 -13.38
CA ILE A 402 9.75 7.56 -12.16
C ILE A 402 9.19 8.25 -10.92
N ALA A 403 9.00 9.57 -10.96
CA ALA A 403 8.37 10.33 -9.87
C ALA A 403 6.95 9.81 -9.59
N ILE A 404 6.16 9.58 -10.63
CA ILE A 404 4.79 9.05 -10.52
C ILE A 404 4.81 7.65 -9.91
N VAL A 405 5.67 6.74 -10.38
CA VAL A 405 5.75 5.38 -9.84
C VAL A 405 6.14 5.38 -8.37
N LEU A 406 7.14 6.18 -7.98
CA LEU A 406 7.57 6.31 -6.58
C LEU A 406 6.47 6.92 -5.71
N PHE A 407 5.77 7.95 -6.20
CA PHE A 407 4.66 8.54 -5.49
C PHE A 407 3.48 7.56 -5.34
N LEU A 408 3.09 6.86 -6.41
CA LEU A 408 2.03 5.85 -6.36
C LEU A 408 2.39 4.73 -5.38
N THR A 409 3.66 4.35 -5.31
CA THR A 409 4.15 3.38 -4.34
C THR A 409 3.95 3.91 -2.92
N TYR A 410 4.46 5.11 -2.63
CA TYR A 410 4.25 5.78 -1.34
C TYR A 410 2.75 5.87 -0.97
N HIS A 411 1.91 6.26 -1.93
CA HIS A 411 0.50 6.50 -1.73
C HIS A 411 -0.30 5.21 -1.49
N PHE A 412 -0.12 4.19 -2.33
CA PHE A 412 -0.84 2.92 -2.19
C PHE A 412 -0.42 2.15 -0.94
N PHE A 413 0.88 2.14 -0.59
CA PHE A 413 1.31 1.58 0.69
C PHE A 413 0.69 2.33 1.87
N GLY A 414 0.58 3.67 1.78
CA GLY A 414 -0.08 4.48 2.79
C GLY A 414 -1.56 4.17 2.95
N ILE A 415 -2.32 4.10 1.85
CA ILE A 415 -3.75 3.74 1.86
C ILE A 415 -3.94 2.36 2.46
N PHE A 416 -3.16 1.38 2.03
CA PHE A 416 -3.25 0.02 2.55
C PHE A 416 -3.00 -0.02 4.06
N ALA A 417 -1.93 0.62 4.53
CA ALA A 417 -1.57 0.67 5.93
C ALA A 417 -2.64 1.34 6.80
N LYS A 418 -3.19 2.47 6.34
CA LYS A 418 -4.26 3.20 7.03
C LYS A 418 -5.55 2.40 7.09
N ASN A 419 -6.00 1.85 5.97
CA ASN A 419 -7.23 1.04 5.92
C ASN A 419 -7.15 -0.21 6.81
N SER A 420 -5.98 -0.85 6.90
CA SER A 420 -5.73 -1.96 7.83
C SER A 420 -5.68 -1.50 9.30
N ALA A 421 -5.11 -0.33 9.57
CA ALA A 421 -5.02 0.21 10.92
C ALA A 421 -6.37 0.74 11.45
N GLU A 422 -7.22 1.29 10.57
CA GLU A 422 -8.60 1.68 10.91
C GLU A 422 -9.39 0.50 11.47
N LYS A 423 -9.27 -0.67 10.82
CA LYS A 423 -9.92 -1.93 11.24
C LYS A 423 -9.26 -2.60 12.45
N GLY A 424 -8.20 -2.02 13.01
CA GLY A 424 -7.51 -2.55 14.19
C GLY A 424 -6.56 -3.72 13.90
N THR A 425 -6.20 -3.99 12.63
CA THR A 425 -5.20 -5.01 12.29
C THR A 425 -3.79 -4.55 12.64
N PHE A 426 -3.50 -3.26 12.46
CA PHE A 426 -2.25 -2.62 12.87
C PHE A 426 -2.53 -1.51 13.89
N SER A 427 -1.49 -1.12 14.62
CA SER A 427 -1.56 0.11 15.42
C SER A 427 -1.87 1.32 14.50
N PRO A 428 -2.84 2.17 14.86
CA PRO A 428 -3.16 3.42 14.15
C PRO A 428 -1.94 4.32 13.90
N ILE A 429 -1.00 4.31 14.85
CA ILE A 429 0.27 5.04 14.75
C ILE A 429 1.10 4.46 13.61
N ILE A 430 1.33 3.14 13.63
CA ILE A 430 2.12 2.46 12.58
C ILE A 430 1.47 2.66 11.21
N GLY A 431 0.14 2.52 11.13
CA GLY A 431 -0.61 2.71 9.88
C GLY A 431 -0.38 4.08 9.24
N SER A 432 -0.27 5.13 10.06
CA SER A 432 -0.04 6.50 9.58
C SER A 432 1.41 6.73 9.12
N TRP A 433 2.38 6.13 9.81
CA TRP A 433 3.80 6.36 9.56
C TRP A 433 4.43 5.38 8.55
N LEU A 434 3.77 4.26 8.24
CA LEU A 434 4.38 3.15 7.50
C LEU A 434 4.95 3.55 6.15
N SER A 435 4.20 4.30 5.33
CA SER A 435 4.65 4.72 3.99
C SER A 435 5.90 5.62 4.06
N THR A 436 5.90 6.56 5.00
CA THR A 436 7.00 7.48 5.27
C THR A 436 8.22 6.74 5.83
N ALA A 437 7.99 5.76 6.71
CA ALA A 437 9.03 4.90 7.26
C ALA A 437 9.68 4.01 6.19
N VAL A 438 8.92 3.55 5.18
CA VAL A 438 9.46 2.80 4.03
C VAL A 438 10.27 3.71 3.11
N MET A 439 9.83 4.95 2.89
CA MET A 439 10.55 5.92 2.05
C MET A 439 11.82 6.46 2.70
N LEU A 440 11.91 6.46 4.03
CA LEU A 440 13.08 6.99 4.75
C LEU A 440 14.38 6.24 4.41
N PRO A 441 14.50 4.90 4.53
CA PRO A 441 15.69 4.16 4.10
C PRO A 441 16.03 4.39 2.63
N LEU A 442 15.02 4.45 1.76
CA LEU A 442 15.22 4.73 0.33
C LEU A 442 15.83 6.12 0.12
N SER A 443 15.33 7.14 0.83
CA SER A 443 15.85 8.51 0.76
C SER A 443 17.31 8.59 1.19
N VAL A 444 17.68 7.92 2.29
CA VAL A 444 19.06 7.86 2.81
C VAL A 444 19.96 7.13 1.82
N TYR A 445 19.50 5.99 1.29
CA TYR A 445 20.22 5.19 0.32
C TYR A 445 20.50 5.97 -0.98
N LEU A 446 19.48 6.60 -1.57
CA LEU A 446 19.62 7.38 -2.79
C LEU A 446 20.48 8.63 -2.58
N THR A 447 20.33 9.31 -1.45
CA THR A 447 21.18 10.46 -1.10
C THR A 447 22.65 10.05 -0.99
N SER A 448 22.93 8.93 -0.32
CA SER A 448 24.29 8.38 -0.20
C SER A 448 24.87 7.97 -1.56
N ARG A 449 24.06 7.35 -2.43
CA ARG A 449 24.44 6.97 -3.80
C ARG A 449 24.83 8.17 -4.64
N ALA A 450 23.95 9.17 -4.70
CA ALA A 450 24.18 10.37 -5.49
C ALA A 450 25.37 11.19 -4.99
N THR A 451 25.63 11.17 -3.68
CA THR A 451 26.82 11.82 -3.12
C THR A 451 28.11 11.12 -3.57
N ASN A 452 28.09 9.79 -3.70
CA ASN A 452 29.25 8.94 -4.03
C ASN A 452 29.43 8.66 -5.53
N ASP A 453 28.73 9.35 -6.43
CA ASP A 453 28.74 9.12 -7.90
C ASP A 453 28.43 7.70 -8.36
N LYS A 454 27.79 6.90 -7.51
CA LYS A 454 27.38 5.55 -7.89
C LYS A 454 26.07 5.63 -8.66
N GLY A 455 25.89 4.80 -9.70
CA GLY A 455 24.65 4.77 -10.47
C GLY A 455 23.41 4.54 -9.57
N ALA A 456 22.23 5.04 -10.01
CA ALA A 456 20.98 4.96 -9.25
C ALA A 456 20.60 3.53 -8.84
N PHE A 457 20.73 2.59 -9.77
CA PHE A 457 20.30 1.21 -9.60
C PHE A 457 21.39 0.24 -10.08
N GLU A 458 22.47 0.10 -9.30
CA GLU A 458 23.32 -1.08 -9.44
C GLU A 458 22.76 -2.20 -8.58
N ILE A 459 22.06 -3.14 -9.24
CA ILE A 459 21.53 -4.38 -8.62
C ILE A 459 22.61 -5.06 -7.75
N GLU A 460 23.87 -5.01 -8.18
CA GLU A 460 25.05 -5.54 -7.48
C GLU A 460 25.14 -5.11 -6.02
N THR A 461 24.75 -3.88 -5.68
CA THR A 461 24.88 -3.38 -4.30
C THR A 461 23.73 -3.81 -3.40
N ILE A 462 22.56 -4.13 -3.95
CA ILE A 462 21.47 -4.76 -3.18
C ILE A 462 21.85 -6.22 -2.93
N LEU A 463 22.44 -6.89 -3.92
CA LEU A 463 22.82 -8.30 -3.83
C LEU A 463 24.09 -8.54 -2.99
N ASN A 464 25.09 -7.67 -3.03
CA ASN A 464 26.38 -7.90 -2.35
C ASN A 464 26.29 -8.08 -0.82
N PRO A 465 25.51 -7.27 -0.06
CA PRO A 465 25.25 -7.54 1.35
C PRO A 465 24.61 -8.91 1.59
N LEU A 466 23.69 -9.32 0.71
CA LEU A 466 23.03 -10.63 0.78
C LEU A 466 24.02 -11.77 0.46
N LYS A 467 24.88 -11.61 -0.55
CA LYS A 467 25.98 -12.56 -0.84
C LYS A 467 26.87 -12.75 0.39
N LYS A 468 27.22 -11.67 1.08
CA LYS A 468 28.00 -11.72 2.34
C LYS A 468 27.21 -12.41 3.46
N LEU A 469 25.93 -12.07 3.64
CA LEU A 469 25.05 -12.68 4.64
C LEU A 469 24.97 -14.21 4.47
N PHE A 470 24.81 -14.68 3.23
CA PHE A 470 24.75 -16.11 2.88
C PHE A 470 26.12 -16.75 2.65
N ARG A 471 27.23 -16.06 2.99
CA ARG A 471 28.61 -16.55 2.87
C ARG A 471 28.95 -17.09 1.47
N ILE A 472 28.41 -16.48 0.43
CA ILE A 472 28.75 -16.80 -0.97
C ILE A 472 30.14 -16.22 -1.24
N LYS A 473 31.18 -17.06 -1.16
CA LYS A 473 32.57 -16.66 -1.41
C LYS A 473 32.85 -16.56 -2.91
N SER A 474 33.51 -15.47 -3.31
CA SER A 474 34.15 -15.39 -4.63
C SER A 474 35.29 -16.39 -4.69
N LYS A 475 35.24 -17.32 -5.65
CA LYS A 475 36.42 -18.14 -5.96
C LYS A 475 37.46 -17.21 -6.58
N ALA A 476 38.52 -16.92 -5.84
CA ALA A 476 39.73 -16.35 -6.45
C ALA A 476 40.27 -17.37 -7.48
N LEU A 477 40.85 -16.89 -8.58
CA LEU A 477 41.65 -17.76 -9.45
C LEU A 477 42.71 -18.41 -8.57
N GLU A 478 42.68 -19.74 -8.45
CA GLU A 478 43.73 -20.50 -7.80
C GLU A 478 45.00 -20.38 -8.66
N GLU A 479 45.83 -19.38 -8.39
CA GLU A 479 47.23 -19.38 -8.78
C GLU A 479 47.95 -20.38 -7.87
N SER A 480 47.91 -21.67 -8.23
CA SER A 480 48.83 -22.64 -7.65
C SER A 480 50.26 -22.21 -8.00
N ASN A 481 51.12 -22.03 -7.00
CA ASN A 481 52.56 -21.79 -7.17
C ASN A 481 53.38 -23.09 -7.11
N LEU A 482 52.73 -24.25 -7.06
CA LEU A 482 53.41 -25.54 -7.01
C LEU A 482 54.15 -25.75 -8.34
N GLU A 483 55.42 -26.15 -8.23
CA GLU A 483 56.25 -26.61 -9.33
C GLU A 483 56.36 -28.14 -9.23
N LEU A 484 56.59 -28.80 -10.36
CA LEU A 484 56.97 -30.22 -10.37
C LEU A 484 58.23 -30.41 -9.51
N GLU A 485 58.29 -31.53 -8.79
CA GLU A 485 59.49 -31.90 -8.03
C GLU A 485 60.70 -31.96 -8.97
N LYS A 486 61.80 -31.30 -8.58
CA LYS A 486 63.01 -31.17 -9.43
C LYS A 486 63.62 -32.52 -9.84
N ASN A 487 63.32 -33.59 -9.09
CA ASN A 487 63.80 -34.95 -9.35
C ASN A 487 62.83 -35.79 -10.20
N SER A 488 61.62 -35.29 -10.46
CA SER A 488 60.62 -36.00 -11.26
C SER A 488 61.07 -36.13 -12.71
N GLU A 489 60.68 -37.23 -13.35
CA GLU A 489 60.93 -37.47 -14.77
C GLU A 489 60.32 -36.36 -15.63
N ALA A 490 59.13 -35.88 -15.26
CA ALA A 490 58.44 -34.77 -15.91
C ALA A 490 59.23 -33.44 -15.88
N PHE A 491 59.89 -33.10 -14.77
CA PHE A 491 60.70 -31.88 -14.68
C PHE A 491 61.97 -31.99 -15.55
N LYS A 492 62.58 -33.18 -15.62
CA LYS A 492 63.72 -33.45 -16.50
C LYS A 492 63.33 -33.33 -17.97
N THR A 493 62.17 -33.87 -18.37
CA THR A 493 61.65 -33.71 -19.74
C THR A 493 61.45 -32.23 -20.12
N LEU A 494 60.94 -31.41 -19.19
CA LEU A 494 60.82 -29.97 -19.42
C LEU A 494 62.18 -29.26 -19.54
N GLN A 495 63.21 -29.71 -18.83
CA GLN A 495 64.56 -29.16 -18.95
C GLN A 495 65.22 -29.41 -20.32
N GLU A 496 64.78 -30.45 -21.04
CA GLU A 496 65.28 -30.76 -22.38
C GLU A 496 64.58 -29.94 -23.48
N TYR A 497 63.46 -29.27 -23.17
CA TYR A 497 62.74 -28.45 -24.14
C TYR A 497 63.51 -27.16 -24.47
N ASP A 498 63.42 -26.70 -25.72
CA ASP A 498 63.89 -25.38 -26.12
C ASP A 498 62.98 -24.28 -25.58
N ASN A 499 63.43 -23.02 -25.67
CA ASN A 499 62.68 -21.90 -25.12
C ASN A 499 61.31 -21.73 -25.82
N ASP A 500 61.21 -22.04 -27.11
CA ASP A 500 59.97 -21.95 -27.87
C ASP A 500 58.96 -23.03 -27.47
N LYS A 501 59.38 -24.29 -27.25
CA LYS A 501 58.51 -25.33 -26.69
C LYS A 501 58.11 -25.01 -25.26
N LEU A 502 59.00 -24.48 -24.43
CA LEU A 502 58.65 -24.06 -23.07
C LEU A 502 57.60 -22.93 -23.09
N ILE A 503 57.75 -21.96 -23.99
CA ILE A 503 56.75 -20.91 -24.19
C ILE A 503 55.41 -21.50 -24.69
N ASN A 504 55.45 -22.49 -25.59
CA ASN A 504 54.25 -23.19 -26.06
C ASN A 504 53.57 -23.98 -24.94
N VAL A 505 54.35 -24.64 -24.07
CA VAL A 505 53.84 -25.28 -22.85
C VAL A 505 53.19 -24.23 -21.95
N ILE A 506 53.79 -23.05 -21.73
CA ILE A 506 53.18 -22.02 -20.86
C ILE A 506 51.85 -21.50 -21.40
N LYS A 507 51.73 -21.36 -22.73
CA LYS A 507 50.50 -20.93 -23.40
C LYS A 507 49.42 -22.00 -23.39
N ASN A 508 49.80 -23.21 -23.79
CA ASN A 508 48.89 -24.29 -24.19
C ASN A 508 49.03 -25.52 -23.28
N TYR A 509 49.49 -25.38 -22.04
CA TYR A 509 49.71 -26.51 -21.13
C TYR A 509 48.49 -27.43 -21.00
N ARG A 510 47.28 -26.89 -21.16
CA ARG A 510 46.04 -27.67 -21.11
C ARG A 510 45.77 -28.52 -22.35
N ASP A 511 46.22 -28.06 -23.51
CA ASP A 511 46.10 -28.80 -24.76
C ASP A 511 47.01 -30.05 -24.73
N PHE A 512 48.07 -30.00 -23.90
CA PHE A 512 48.99 -31.10 -23.63
C PHE A 512 48.59 -31.96 -22.42
N ASP A 513 47.40 -31.76 -21.84
CA ASP A 513 46.94 -32.45 -20.62
C ASP A 513 47.87 -32.25 -19.39
N TYR A 514 48.65 -31.15 -19.38
CA TYR A 514 49.56 -30.84 -18.29
C TYR A 514 48.88 -30.07 -17.16
N THR A 515 49.37 -30.25 -15.93
CA THR A 515 48.89 -29.51 -14.74
C THR A 515 49.49 -28.10 -14.69
N VAL A 516 48.95 -27.24 -13.82
CA VAL A 516 49.50 -25.88 -13.56
C VAL A 516 50.97 -25.95 -13.11
N GLU A 517 51.39 -27.07 -12.53
CA GLU A 517 52.77 -27.31 -12.08
C GLU A 517 53.75 -27.39 -13.26
N TYR A 518 53.37 -28.00 -14.39
CA TYR A 518 54.18 -28.00 -15.61
C TYR A 518 54.37 -26.58 -16.16
N LYS A 519 53.31 -25.76 -16.13
CA LYS A 519 53.36 -24.35 -16.53
C LYS A 519 54.31 -23.57 -15.62
N ASN A 520 54.21 -23.75 -14.31
CA ASN A 520 55.08 -23.07 -13.34
C ASN A 520 56.53 -23.53 -13.46
N SER A 521 56.79 -24.83 -13.61
CA SER A 521 58.11 -25.38 -13.87
C SER A 521 58.70 -24.88 -15.19
N ALA A 522 57.90 -24.73 -16.24
CA ALA A 522 58.35 -24.14 -17.51
C ALA A 522 58.72 -22.66 -17.36
N ILE A 523 57.96 -21.87 -16.59
CA ILE A 523 58.29 -20.48 -16.23
C ILE A 523 59.60 -20.42 -15.43
N SER A 524 59.79 -21.32 -14.47
CA SER A 524 60.98 -21.43 -13.62
C SER A 524 62.23 -21.76 -14.45
N ILE A 525 62.13 -22.72 -15.37
CA ILE A 525 63.22 -23.10 -16.29
C ILE A 525 63.56 -21.95 -17.24
N LEU A 526 62.57 -21.25 -17.80
CA LEU A 526 62.81 -20.07 -18.63
C LEU A 526 63.47 -18.93 -17.85
N SER A 527 63.07 -18.72 -16.59
CA SER A 527 63.70 -17.74 -15.70
C SER A 527 65.16 -18.07 -15.41
N LEU A 528 65.51 -19.35 -15.26
CA LEU A 528 66.90 -19.81 -15.12
C LEU A 528 67.71 -19.61 -16.41
N ARG A 529 67.05 -19.59 -17.57
CA ARG A 529 67.64 -19.34 -18.89
C ARG A 529 67.65 -17.86 -19.30
N GLY A 530 67.34 -16.95 -18.38
CA GLY A 530 67.42 -15.51 -18.60
C GLY A 530 66.16 -14.87 -19.21
N VAL A 531 65.07 -15.62 -19.43
CA VAL A 531 63.78 -15.06 -19.89
C VAL A 531 62.91 -14.75 -18.68
N THR A 532 62.65 -13.48 -18.44
CA THR A 532 61.93 -13.04 -17.24
C THR A 532 60.42 -13.24 -17.37
N LYS A 533 59.74 -13.44 -16.23
CA LYS A 533 58.26 -13.48 -16.15
C LYS A 533 57.62 -12.20 -16.70
N GLN A 534 58.33 -11.08 -16.66
CA GLN A 534 57.88 -9.78 -17.13
C GLN A 534 57.92 -9.68 -18.67
N GLU A 535 58.96 -10.22 -19.30
CA GLU A 535 59.05 -10.37 -20.77
C GLU A 535 57.98 -11.31 -21.31
N LEU A 536 57.74 -12.45 -20.64
CA LEU A 536 56.66 -13.37 -20.99
C LEU A 536 55.27 -12.72 -20.88
N LYS A 537 55.08 -11.80 -19.93
CA LYS A 537 53.84 -11.04 -19.76
C LYS A 537 53.65 -10.00 -20.87
N LEU A 538 54.71 -9.28 -21.23
CA LEU A 538 54.70 -8.27 -22.30
C LEU A 538 54.50 -8.90 -23.68
N ALA A 539 55.02 -10.09 -23.90
CA ALA A 539 54.82 -10.86 -25.13
C ALA A 539 53.44 -11.55 -25.23
N GLY A 540 52.58 -11.44 -24.20
CA GLY A 540 51.27 -12.12 -24.16
C GLY A 540 51.37 -13.64 -23.97
N ASN A 541 52.53 -14.14 -23.54
CA ASN A 541 52.85 -15.56 -23.45
C ASN A 541 52.59 -16.18 -22.06
N LEU A 542 52.25 -15.36 -21.06
CA LEU A 542 52.13 -15.79 -19.66
C LEU A 542 50.70 -16.23 -19.25
N THR A 543 49.68 -15.61 -19.84
CA THR A 543 48.27 -15.77 -19.42
C THR A 543 47.34 -15.67 -20.61
N ASP A 544 46.50 -16.68 -20.81
CA ASP A 544 45.36 -16.59 -21.70
C ASP A 544 44.32 -15.63 -21.07
N GLN A 545 44.26 -14.41 -21.60
CA GLN A 545 43.29 -13.39 -21.16
C GLN A 545 41.85 -13.84 -21.39
N ASN A 546 41.58 -14.61 -22.45
CA ASN A 546 40.25 -15.14 -22.71
C ASN A 546 39.85 -16.16 -21.66
N TYR A 547 40.77 -17.00 -21.20
CA TYR A 547 40.50 -17.94 -20.11
C TYR A 547 40.26 -17.25 -18.76
N ILE A 548 41.07 -16.25 -18.41
CA ILE A 548 40.90 -15.49 -17.15
C ILE A 548 39.52 -14.83 -17.13
N GLU A 549 39.14 -14.20 -18.25
CA GLU A 549 37.84 -13.55 -18.39
C GLU A 549 36.69 -14.57 -18.37
N THR A 550 36.86 -15.73 -19.00
CA THR A 550 35.90 -16.85 -18.94
C THR A 550 35.68 -17.33 -17.50
N ILE A 551 36.75 -17.52 -16.72
CA ILE A 551 36.65 -17.91 -15.31
C ILE A 551 35.99 -16.81 -14.48
N ARG A 552 36.32 -15.54 -14.72
CA ARG A 552 35.70 -14.42 -14.04
C ARG A 552 34.18 -14.42 -14.25
N LEU A 553 33.73 -14.44 -15.50
CA LEU A 553 32.31 -14.46 -15.86
C LEU A 553 31.59 -15.69 -15.31
N LYS A 554 32.24 -16.86 -15.33
CA LYS A 554 31.71 -18.09 -14.72
C LYS A 554 31.50 -17.93 -13.22
N ASN A 555 32.51 -17.42 -12.50
CA ASN A 555 32.43 -17.25 -11.05
C ASN A 555 31.35 -16.22 -10.68
N GLU A 556 31.26 -15.10 -11.40
CA GLU A 556 30.21 -14.09 -11.22
C GLU A 556 28.81 -14.68 -11.44
N TYR A 557 28.63 -15.51 -12.48
CA TYR A 557 27.39 -16.23 -12.71
C TYR A 557 27.08 -17.24 -11.59
N GLU A 558 28.05 -18.03 -11.13
CA GLU A 558 27.85 -19.01 -10.04
C GLU A 558 27.43 -18.31 -8.74
N GLU A 559 27.97 -17.14 -8.44
CA GLU A 559 27.58 -16.35 -7.27
C GLU A 559 26.13 -15.86 -7.36
N ASP A 560 25.77 -15.22 -8.48
CA ASP A 560 24.45 -14.61 -8.67
C ASP A 560 23.35 -15.68 -8.75
N SER A 561 23.62 -16.79 -9.45
CA SER A 561 22.69 -17.93 -9.57
C SER A 561 22.46 -18.65 -8.23
N LYS A 562 23.52 -18.83 -7.43
CA LYS A 562 23.40 -19.42 -6.09
C LYS A 562 22.62 -18.52 -5.15
N LEU A 563 22.83 -17.20 -5.21
CA LEU A 563 22.06 -16.24 -4.42
C LEU A 563 20.58 -16.27 -4.80
N ALA A 564 20.28 -16.26 -6.11
CA ALA A 564 18.91 -16.36 -6.59
C ALA A 564 18.23 -17.64 -6.10
N LEU A 565 18.94 -18.77 -6.07
CA LEU A 565 18.39 -20.05 -5.58
C LEU A 565 18.01 -19.98 -4.09
N ILE A 566 18.88 -19.39 -3.26
CA ILE A 566 18.63 -19.23 -1.83
C ILE A 566 17.42 -18.33 -1.60
N LEU A 567 17.36 -17.18 -2.27
CA LEU A 567 16.24 -16.24 -2.15
C LEU A 567 14.93 -16.86 -2.65
N TYR A 568 14.97 -17.66 -3.72
CA TYR A 568 13.82 -18.40 -4.23
C TYR A 568 13.24 -19.36 -3.17
N VAL A 569 14.10 -20.18 -2.55
CA VAL A 569 13.69 -21.13 -1.51
C VAL A 569 13.12 -20.40 -0.28
N ILE A 570 13.78 -19.34 0.17
CA ILE A 570 13.29 -18.54 1.30
C ILE A 570 11.94 -17.92 0.97
N ALA A 571 11.76 -17.34 -0.22
CA ALA A 571 10.51 -16.73 -0.62
C ALA A 571 9.34 -17.73 -0.58
N LEU A 572 9.55 -18.98 -1.04
CA LEU A 572 8.55 -20.05 -0.96
C LEU A 572 8.22 -20.45 0.48
N ILE A 573 9.23 -20.52 1.37
CA ILE A 573 9.06 -20.83 2.80
C ILE A 573 8.21 -19.78 3.52
N PHE A 574 8.21 -18.52 3.08
CA PHE A 574 7.36 -17.48 3.66
C PHE A 574 5.99 -17.40 2.98
N MET A 575 5.93 -17.51 1.64
CA MET A 575 4.68 -17.37 0.89
C MET A 575 3.70 -18.53 1.09
N ILE A 576 4.17 -19.79 0.99
CA ILE A 576 3.28 -20.96 1.04
C ILE A 576 2.66 -21.13 2.44
N PRO A 577 3.45 -21.19 3.54
CA PRO A 577 2.91 -21.19 4.89
C PRO A 577 2.08 -19.95 5.23
N GLY A 578 2.43 -18.77 4.68
CA GLY A 578 1.66 -17.54 4.92
C GLY A 578 0.21 -17.65 4.45
N ARG A 579 -0.01 -18.20 3.24
CA ARG A 579 -1.38 -18.48 2.75
C ARG A 579 -2.07 -19.62 3.47
N ILE A 580 -1.33 -20.63 3.90
CA ILE A 580 -1.90 -21.72 4.70
C ILE A 580 -2.40 -21.18 6.04
N LEU A 581 -1.63 -20.31 6.70
CA LEU A 581 -2.01 -19.69 7.99
C LEU A 581 -3.19 -18.72 7.83
N GLU A 582 -3.20 -17.94 6.76
CA GLU A 582 -4.31 -17.02 6.45
C GLU A 582 -5.64 -17.79 6.37
N ASN A 583 -5.63 -18.97 5.74
CA ASN A 583 -6.80 -19.84 5.61
C ASN A 583 -7.09 -20.69 6.86
N ASN A 584 -6.19 -20.73 7.86
CA ASN A 584 -6.32 -21.55 9.07
C ASN A 584 -6.43 -20.71 10.35
N LYS A 585 -7.37 -19.76 10.39
CA LYS A 585 -7.71 -18.95 11.58
C LYS A 585 -6.60 -18.02 12.11
N PHE A 586 -5.49 -17.85 11.39
CA PHE A 586 -4.44 -16.86 11.68
C PHE A 586 -4.31 -15.86 10.52
N PRO A 587 -5.35 -15.06 10.25
CA PRO A 587 -5.39 -14.17 9.09
C PRO A 587 -4.35 -13.06 9.17
N THR A 588 -3.99 -12.62 10.38
CA THR A 588 -3.03 -11.54 10.61
C THR A 588 -1.60 -12.00 10.39
N GLU A 589 -1.20 -13.09 11.04
CA GLU A 589 0.13 -13.67 10.95
C GLU A 589 0.38 -14.23 9.55
N GLY A 590 -0.63 -14.89 8.97
CA GLY A 590 -0.57 -15.41 7.60
C GLY A 590 -0.33 -14.32 6.56
N ASN A 591 -1.06 -13.20 6.66
CA ASN A 591 -0.87 -12.07 5.77
C ASN A 591 0.51 -11.42 5.91
N VAL A 592 0.99 -11.23 7.14
CA VAL A 592 2.34 -10.69 7.38
C VAL A 592 3.42 -11.60 6.78
N LEU A 593 3.33 -12.91 7.02
CA LEU A 593 4.30 -13.88 6.49
C LEU A 593 4.29 -13.91 4.96
N PHE A 594 3.12 -13.84 4.35
CA PHE A 594 2.96 -13.78 2.89
C PHE A 594 3.56 -12.51 2.30
N ILE A 595 3.34 -11.34 2.93
CA ILE A 595 3.94 -10.06 2.50
C ILE A 595 5.47 -10.11 2.59
N ILE A 596 6.03 -10.67 3.66
CA ILE A 596 7.49 -10.89 3.78
C ILE A 596 8.00 -11.76 2.63
N GLY A 597 7.28 -12.84 2.31
CA GLY A 597 7.58 -13.72 1.18
C GLY A 597 7.59 -12.97 -0.16
N ILE A 598 6.62 -12.09 -0.41
CA ILE A 598 6.58 -11.23 -1.62
C ILE A 598 7.80 -10.32 -1.70
N VAL A 599 8.20 -9.67 -0.60
CA VAL A 599 9.36 -8.78 -0.59
C VAL A 599 10.64 -9.55 -0.97
N ILE A 600 10.83 -10.74 -0.40
CA ILE A 600 11.98 -11.60 -0.71
C ILE A 600 11.90 -12.08 -2.17
N PHE A 601 10.70 -12.35 -2.68
CA PHE A 601 10.47 -12.73 -4.07
C PHE A 601 10.89 -11.62 -5.05
N VAL A 602 10.61 -10.35 -4.73
CA VAL A 602 11.07 -9.21 -5.55
C VAL A 602 12.59 -9.15 -5.61
N ILE A 603 13.28 -9.39 -4.48
CA ILE A 603 14.75 -9.44 -4.43
C ILE A 603 15.27 -10.65 -5.22
N PHE A 604 14.59 -11.80 -5.16
CA PHE A 604 14.88 -12.96 -6.01
C PHE A 604 14.83 -12.60 -7.50
N ILE A 605 13.80 -11.86 -7.96
CA ILE A 605 13.70 -11.43 -9.36
C ILE A 605 14.93 -10.57 -9.75
N MET A 606 15.39 -9.68 -8.87
CA MET A 606 16.60 -8.90 -9.14
C MET A 606 17.85 -9.79 -9.30
N ALA A 607 18.01 -10.79 -8.42
CA ALA A 607 19.11 -11.76 -8.50
C ALA A 607 19.02 -12.63 -9.77
N LEU A 608 17.79 -13.02 -10.16
CA LEU A 608 17.50 -13.79 -11.36
C LEU A 608 17.92 -13.03 -12.64
N ILE A 609 17.52 -11.75 -12.74
CA ILE A 609 17.88 -10.88 -13.87
C ILE A 609 19.40 -10.73 -13.97
N LYS A 610 20.09 -10.52 -12.84
CA LYS A 610 21.55 -10.38 -12.84
C LYS A 610 22.25 -11.68 -13.23
N SER A 611 21.80 -12.82 -12.69
CA SER A 611 22.30 -14.14 -13.07
C SER A 611 22.14 -14.40 -14.57
N PHE A 612 21.01 -13.99 -15.16
CA PHE A 612 20.81 -14.07 -16.61
C PHE A 612 21.78 -13.21 -17.40
N ALA A 613 22.00 -11.96 -16.98
CA ALA A 613 22.94 -11.06 -17.64
C ALA A 613 24.35 -11.67 -17.67
N ARG A 614 24.85 -12.16 -16.53
CA ARG A 614 26.16 -12.82 -16.44
C ARG A 614 26.25 -14.10 -17.27
N HIS A 615 25.17 -14.89 -17.30
CA HIS A 615 25.08 -16.05 -18.17
C HIS A 615 25.19 -15.65 -19.65
N SER A 616 24.47 -14.61 -20.07
CA SER A 616 24.54 -14.11 -21.44
C SER A 616 25.93 -13.57 -21.79
N ASP A 617 26.60 -12.87 -20.87
CA ASP A 617 27.95 -12.34 -21.07
C ASP A 617 28.96 -13.49 -21.25
N LEU A 618 28.86 -14.55 -20.44
CA LEU A 618 29.69 -15.76 -20.55
C LEU A 618 29.53 -16.46 -21.92
N TYR A 619 28.29 -16.63 -22.39
CA TYR A 619 28.03 -17.29 -23.69
C TYR A 619 28.54 -16.45 -24.87
N LYS A 620 28.37 -15.12 -24.82
CA LYS A 620 28.92 -14.21 -25.82
C LYS A 620 30.44 -14.26 -25.85
N HIS A 621 31.08 -14.28 -24.69
CA HIS A 621 32.54 -14.38 -24.58
C HIS A 621 33.08 -15.70 -25.15
N LEU A 622 32.31 -16.78 -25.06
CA LEU A 622 32.64 -18.09 -25.61
C LEU A 622 32.26 -18.27 -27.10
N GLY A 623 31.79 -17.22 -27.78
CA GLY A 623 31.43 -17.27 -29.20
C GLY A 623 30.14 -18.06 -29.51
N GLU A 624 29.34 -18.38 -28.49
CA GLU A 624 28.13 -19.18 -28.61
C GLU A 624 26.89 -18.31 -28.81
N ASN A 625 26.28 -18.39 -30.00
CA ASN A 625 25.07 -17.64 -30.35
C ASN A 625 23.79 -18.20 -29.71
N LYS A 626 23.86 -19.35 -29.00
CA LYS A 626 22.72 -19.94 -28.26
C LYS A 626 22.51 -19.29 -26.89
N SER A 627 22.46 -17.95 -26.82
CA SER A 627 21.98 -17.29 -25.61
C SER A 627 20.48 -17.55 -25.48
N MET A 628 20.06 -18.10 -24.35
CA MET A 628 18.67 -18.44 -24.11
C MET A 628 17.77 -17.20 -24.12
N ASN A 629 16.55 -17.32 -24.67
CA ASN A 629 15.59 -16.22 -24.72
C ASN A 629 15.29 -15.67 -23.32
N ALA A 630 15.54 -14.37 -23.12
CA ALA A 630 15.34 -13.68 -21.84
C ALA A 630 13.90 -13.81 -21.31
N VAL A 631 12.93 -13.74 -22.22
CA VAL A 631 11.50 -13.89 -21.91
C VAL A 631 11.19 -15.32 -21.44
N LEU A 632 11.79 -16.33 -22.08
CA LEU A 632 11.59 -17.73 -21.74
C LEU A 632 12.24 -18.07 -20.38
N PHE A 633 13.41 -17.51 -20.10
CA PHE A 633 14.10 -17.63 -18.80
C PHE A 633 13.29 -16.99 -17.67
N LEU A 634 12.71 -15.81 -17.90
CA LEU A 634 11.87 -15.14 -16.90
C LEU A 634 10.56 -15.90 -16.67
N LEU A 635 9.86 -16.33 -17.72
CA LEU A 635 8.57 -17.01 -17.60
C LEU A 635 8.68 -18.42 -17.01
N LEU A 636 9.60 -19.24 -17.50
CA LEU A 636 9.79 -20.62 -17.01
C LEU A 636 10.65 -20.67 -15.74
N GLY A 637 11.55 -19.69 -15.55
CA GLY A 637 12.39 -19.60 -14.37
C GLY A 637 11.62 -19.22 -13.10
N LEU A 638 10.48 -18.53 -13.20
CA LEU A 638 9.69 -18.12 -12.02
C LEU A 638 9.15 -19.31 -11.19
N PRO A 639 8.46 -20.31 -11.76
CA PRO A 639 7.95 -21.46 -10.99
C PRO A 639 8.95 -22.61 -10.82
N LEU A 640 9.98 -22.68 -11.68
CA LEU A 640 10.89 -23.84 -11.77
C LEU A 640 12.36 -23.46 -11.65
N TYR A 641 12.68 -22.32 -11.01
CA TYR A 641 14.07 -21.85 -10.89
C TYR A 641 15.00 -22.92 -10.31
N PHE A 642 14.53 -23.67 -9.32
CA PHE A 642 15.28 -24.76 -8.70
C PHE A 642 15.79 -25.77 -9.73
N VAL A 643 14.91 -26.25 -10.62
CA VAL A 643 15.27 -27.18 -11.71
C VAL A 643 16.22 -26.49 -12.69
N PHE A 644 15.91 -25.24 -13.01
CA PHE A 644 16.61 -24.46 -13.99
C PHE A 644 18.08 -24.20 -13.62
N TYR A 645 18.34 -23.89 -12.34
CA TYR A 645 19.67 -23.71 -11.78
C TYR A 645 20.59 -24.92 -12.01
N PHE A 646 20.09 -26.15 -11.77
CA PHE A 646 20.89 -27.36 -11.98
C PHE A 646 21.17 -27.63 -13.46
N ILE A 647 20.18 -27.42 -14.34
CA ILE A 647 20.35 -27.58 -15.78
C ILE A 647 21.44 -26.63 -16.29
N GLN A 648 21.39 -25.35 -15.93
CA GLN A 648 22.39 -24.37 -16.38
C GLN A 648 23.79 -24.70 -15.87
N LYS A 649 23.91 -25.10 -14.61
CA LYS A 649 25.20 -25.49 -14.02
C LYS A 649 25.84 -26.66 -14.78
N ILE A 650 25.04 -27.64 -15.19
CA ILE A 650 25.50 -28.76 -16.01
C ILE A 650 25.90 -28.27 -17.41
N GLN A 651 25.10 -27.41 -18.03
CA GLN A 651 25.37 -26.88 -19.37
C GLN A 651 26.67 -26.07 -19.42
N ILE A 652 26.89 -25.13 -18.49
CA ILE A 652 28.13 -24.35 -18.40
C ILE A 652 29.34 -25.25 -18.15
N THR A 653 29.20 -26.27 -17.31
CA THR A 653 30.31 -27.21 -17.04
C THR A 653 30.67 -28.02 -18.29
N LYS A 654 29.68 -28.42 -19.10
CA LYS A 654 29.91 -29.08 -20.39
C LYS A 654 30.54 -28.14 -21.42
N LEU A 655 30.03 -26.90 -21.50
CA LEU A 655 30.49 -25.86 -22.42
C LEU A 655 31.96 -25.48 -22.17
N LEU A 656 32.35 -25.35 -20.91
CA LEU A 656 33.74 -25.08 -20.57
C LEU A 656 34.64 -26.26 -20.94
N LYS A 657 34.20 -27.52 -20.74
CA LYS A 657 34.97 -28.70 -21.15
C LYS A 657 35.16 -28.82 -22.67
N SER A 658 34.24 -28.30 -23.48
CA SER A 658 34.36 -28.32 -24.94
C SER A 658 35.20 -27.17 -25.50
N ASN A 659 35.29 -26.04 -24.79
CA ASN A 659 36.07 -24.86 -25.21
C ASN A 659 37.47 -24.76 -24.56
N THR A 660 37.80 -25.66 -23.62
CA THR A 660 39.16 -25.79 -23.04
C THR A 660 39.92 -27.01 -23.57
N LYS A 661 39.43 -27.62 -24.65
CA LYS A 661 40.11 -28.62 -25.49
C LYS A 661 40.33 -27.98 -26.86
#